data_AF-A0A0W0F3K3-F1
#
_entry.id   AF-A0A0W0F3K3-F1
#
_cell.length_a   1.000
_cell.length_b   1.000
_cell.length_c   1.000
_cell.angle_alpha   90.00
_cell.angle_beta   90.00
_cell.angle_gamma   90.00
#
_symmetry.space_group_name_H-M   'P 1'
#
loop_
_entity.id
_entity.type
_entity.pdbx_description
1 polymer ?
#
loop_
_entity_poly.entity_id
_entity_poly.type
_entity_poly.pdbx_seq_one_letter_code
_entity_poly.pdbx_strand_id
1 'polypeptide(L)'
;MQIASNRYDDIPRGKGQDDGSIFAMFLNESRYPPSQKRVSWETVRDMIDKYHFFPFSVKDPIMAHFPLALAIEPRLLPYAVANGFRMDSKYRDFVFRKMFENVEASDRKPEDIVQNVTELCRLDSTMFLTRTVAAEICMEARANDVGFNALKRLNKGGHLLFDLSVLVQDLLKLFLKTRSITSANAQNVIRFLYSEFPSSDPAVRLVVLLTVFLPANSLNNVAVATIKSRLEELKFGPVTKQDLYNLLIHPFTDRCESILNYMRTEMVSDQGHQGLSEKEINRVVNDVAARLVEIDCKGKTLKKLCDSFPSVHEVIARAVLDAHQIDLHDLPQADDTDACARFRVKLCRDTNFRPSELDYFWDSRATIAPTSSKNVEPEEMHGMAEAVDTPELGEIGQESLTTMIRQDELAPGRNRRRMSYFSSYTDFLSHLPLEPLLVGRWVKVEYGPRSSVAAVFMTHAILNENSSIIRDYLLSKNSATVPVTLKHFQMLARMNRPINYNIIAYLLSCPEFYRSEEEYLSQCEAIKRTEFKKVKNPSSISLPQVSVVIPQNSLFTRGRKRPRRNAATTIQSYAVPDSDDESKLMEVEEEVKPLDTKERREALNLQTWIKHLGEVLKTEQARLRQRKKRLEEENPGTIIPDKNIFVRSLSSELRLLRKHNRERYGHQPKENDVPVDEYDDDGEYVYRGTRTKKARVNNA
;
A
#
# COMPACT_ATOMS: atom_id res chain seq x y z
N MET A 1 13.74 -8.61 -57.93
CA MET A 1 14.75 -7.65 -58.44
C MET A 1 14.44 -7.13 -59.84
N GLN A 2 14.23 -7.97 -60.87
CA GLN A 2 13.96 -7.50 -62.25
C GLN A 2 12.73 -6.55 -62.36
N ILE A 3 11.69 -6.79 -61.55
CA ILE A 3 10.52 -5.89 -61.45
C ILE A 3 10.90 -4.51 -60.86
N ALA A 4 11.91 -4.41 -60.01
CA ALA A 4 12.34 -3.15 -59.39
C ALA A 4 13.24 -2.33 -60.34
N SER A 5 14.20 -2.97 -61.02
CA SER A 5 15.03 -2.27 -62.03
C SER A 5 14.21 -1.77 -63.21
N ASN A 6 13.12 -2.46 -63.56
CA ASN A 6 12.19 -2.01 -64.60
C ASN A 6 11.25 -0.87 -64.15
N ARG A 7 11.30 -0.45 -62.87
CA ARG A 7 10.39 0.54 -62.29
C ARG A 7 11.09 1.80 -61.76
N TYR A 8 12.38 1.71 -61.45
CA TYR A 8 13.17 2.76 -60.78
C TYR A 8 14.54 3.01 -61.44
N ASP A 9 14.71 2.61 -62.70
CA ASP A 9 15.96 2.69 -63.48
C ASP A 9 17.19 1.99 -62.80
N ASP A 10 18.40 2.47 -63.07
CA ASP A 10 19.66 1.79 -62.73
C ASP A 10 20.01 1.92 -61.24
N ILE A 11 19.49 0.98 -60.44
CA ILE A 11 19.69 0.90 -58.98
C ILE A 11 21.21 0.79 -58.67
N PRO A 12 21.83 1.79 -57.99
CA PRO A 12 23.27 1.82 -57.75
C PRO A 12 23.77 0.63 -56.93
N ARG A 13 24.69 -0.16 -57.48
CA ARG A 13 25.18 -1.41 -56.86
C ARG A 13 26.44 -1.19 -56.02
N GLY A 14 26.37 -0.26 -55.06
CA GLY A 14 27.43 -0.03 -54.08
C GLY A 14 27.53 -1.17 -53.07
N LYS A 15 28.71 -1.81 -52.96
CA LYS A 15 28.93 -2.92 -52.01
C LYS A 15 28.99 -2.36 -50.58
N GLY A 16 27.90 -2.52 -49.82
CA GLY A 16 27.74 -1.93 -48.48
C GLY A 16 27.03 -0.57 -48.46
N GLN A 17 26.32 -0.20 -49.53
CA GLN A 17 25.44 0.97 -49.61
C GLN A 17 24.01 0.53 -49.98
N ASP A 18 23.44 -0.40 -49.22
CA ASP A 18 22.00 -0.65 -49.30
C ASP A 18 21.24 0.45 -48.52
N ASP A 19 19.97 0.66 -48.89
CA ASP A 19 19.13 1.71 -48.29
C ASP A 19 19.02 1.54 -46.76
N GLY A 20 19.02 0.29 -46.28
CA GLY A 20 19.05 -0.03 -44.85
C GLY A 20 20.31 0.49 -44.15
N SER A 21 21.49 0.30 -44.74
CA SER A 21 22.76 0.84 -44.20
C SER A 21 22.82 2.35 -44.27
N ILE A 22 22.32 2.98 -45.34
CA ILE A 22 22.26 4.45 -45.47
C ILE A 22 21.33 5.05 -44.40
N PHE A 23 20.16 4.44 -44.20
CA PHE A 23 19.21 4.85 -43.15
C PHE A 23 19.78 4.64 -41.74
N ALA A 24 20.43 3.50 -41.49
CA ALA A 24 21.11 3.24 -40.22
C ALA A 24 22.28 4.21 -39.97
N MET A 25 23.03 4.57 -41.02
CA MET A 25 24.06 5.61 -40.94
C MET A 25 23.46 6.97 -40.58
N PHE A 26 22.37 7.41 -41.23
CA PHE A 26 21.67 8.64 -40.87
C PHE A 26 21.25 8.68 -39.39
N LEU A 27 20.69 7.58 -38.86
CA LEU A 27 20.31 7.47 -37.45
C LEU A 27 21.52 7.52 -36.51
N ASN A 28 22.61 6.82 -36.83
CA ASN A 28 23.84 6.82 -36.01
C ASN A 28 24.57 8.17 -36.06
N GLU A 29 24.62 8.80 -37.23
CA GLU A 29 25.26 10.09 -37.46
C GLU A 29 24.44 11.28 -36.94
N SER A 30 23.18 11.05 -36.53
CA SER A 30 22.30 12.08 -35.97
C SER A 30 22.92 12.92 -34.85
N ARG A 31 23.76 12.27 -34.03
CA ARG A 31 24.46 12.82 -32.85
C ARG A 31 25.63 13.73 -33.21
N TYR A 32 26.20 13.60 -34.41
CA TYR A 32 27.34 14.39 -34.85
C TYR A 32 26.93 15.80 -35.33
N PRO A 33 27.85 16.80 -35.28
CA PRO A 33 27.64 18.10 -35.91
C PRO A 33 27.30 17.96 -37.42
N PRO A 34 26.52 18.88 -38.01
CA PRO A 34 26.13 18.82 -39.42
C PRO A 34 27.30 18.68 -40.41
N SER A 35 28.47 19.23 -40.08
CA SER A 35 29.71 19.13 -40.87
C SER A 35 30.37 17.76 -40.89
N GLN A 36 29.95 16.84 -40.01
CA GLN A 36 30.48 15.47 -39.89
C GLN A 36 29.52 14.40 -40.40
N LYS A 37 28.27 14.77 -40.75
CA LYS A 37 27.28 13.84 -41.30
C LYS A 37 27.62 13.53 -42.77
N ARG A 38 27.64 12.24 -43.10
CA ARG A 38 27.87 11.72 -44.45
C ARG A 38 26.57 11.57 -45.22
N VAL A 39 25.48 11.26 -44.50
CA VAL A 39 24.13 11.14 -45.07
C VAL A 39 23.34 12.41 -44.78
N SER A 40 22.91 13.11 -45.83
CA SER A 40 22.04 14.29 -45.69
C SER A 40 20.57 13.87 -45.59
N TRP A 41 19.72 14.73 -45.04
CA TRP A 41 18.28 14.44 -44.94
C TRP A 41 17.60 14.38 -46.33
N GLU A 42 18.13 15.11 -47.32
CA GLU A 42 17.67 15.04 -48.71
C GLU A 42 17.89 13.65 -49.32
N THR A 43 18.99 12.97 -48.98
CA THR A 43 19.21 11.58 -49.39
C THR A 43 18.11 10.67 -48.84
N VAL A 44 17.80 10.80 -47.54
CA VAL A 44 16.76 9.99 -46.88
C VAL A 44 15.35 10.32 -47.39
N ARG A 45 15.07 11.60 -47.66
CA ARG A 45 13.83 12.03 -48.33
C ARG A 45 13.71 11.35 -49.69
N ASP A 46 14.72 11.44 -50.53
CA ASP A 46 14.69 10.86 -51.88
C ASP A 46 14.53 9.34 -51.85
N MET A 47 15.08 8.65 -50.84
CA MET A 47 14.82 7.22 -50.61
C MET A 47 13.34 6.93 -50.34
N ILE A 48 12.71 7.68 -49.44
CA ILE A 48 11.30 7.48 -49.06
C ILE A 48 10.35 7.91 -50.19
N ASP A 49 10.64 9.03 -50.86
CA ASP A 49 9.77 9.67 -51.85
C ASP A 49 9.87 9.00 -53.24
N LYS A 50 11.09 8.80 -53.77
CA LYS A 50 11.30 8.33 -55.15
C LYS A 50 11.36 6.81 -55.26
N TYR A 51 12.04 6.16 -54.31
CA TYR A 51 12.23 4.70 -54.33
C TYR A 51 11.21 3.95 -53.48
N HIS A 52 10.29 4.68 -52.81
CA HIS A 52 9.33 4.12 -51.85
C HIS A 52 10.03 3.22 -50.82
N PHE A 53 11.20 3.66 -50.33
CA PHE A 53 11.92 2.98 -49.25
C PHE A 53 11.10 3.13 -47.97
N PHE A 54 10.18 2.20 -47.78
CA PHE A 54 9.31 2.13 -46.64
C PHE A 54 9.24 0.69 -46.13
N PRO A 55 9.39 0.45 -44.82
CA PRO A 55 9.35 -0.90 -44.29
C PRO A 55 7.92 -1.47 -44.36
N PHE A 56 7.66 -2.29 -45.39
CA PHE A 56 6.33 -2.78 -45.83
C PHE A 56 5.58 -3.69 -44.84
N SER A 57 6.02 -3.79 -43.58
CA SER A 57 5.44 -4.70 -42.61
C SER A 57 5.68 -4.26 -41.17
N VAL A 58 4.68 -4.47 -40.31
CA VAL A 58 4.83 -4.49 -38.83
C VAL A 58 5.87 -5.54 -38.37
N LYS A 59 6.30 -6.44 -39.27
CA LYS A 59 7.37 -7.42 -39.03
C LYS A 59 8.78 -6.92 -39.38
N ASP A 60 8.92 -5.75 -40.00
CA ASP A 60 10.20 -5.19 -40.39
C ASP A 60 10.88 -4.48 -39.19
N PRO A 61 12.14 -4.80 -38.85
CA PRO A 61 12.88 -4.07 -37.81
C PRO A 61 12.97 -2.56 -38.05
N ILE A 62 12.99 -2.12 -39.30
CA ILE A 62 13.15 -0.70 -39.67
C ILE A 62 11.88 0.11 -39.31
N MET A 63 10.69 -0.50 -39.23
CA MET A 63 9.48 0.16 -38.70
C MET A 63 9.69 0.67 -37.26
N ALA A 64 10.45 -0.05 -36.43
CA ALA A 64 10.74 0.37 -35.05
C ALA A 64 11.74 1.53 -35.00
N HIS A 65 12.54 1.73 -36.06
CA HIS A 65 13.53 2.78 -36.16
C HIS A 65 13.01 4.04 -36.87
N PHE A 66 11.92 3.96 -37.63
CA PHE A 66 11.34 5.13 -38.32
C PHE A 66 10.93 6.29 -37.38
N PRO A 67 10.35 6.05 -36.19
CA PRO A 67 10.10 7.10 -35.20
C PRO A 67 11.38 7.85 -34.75
N LEU A 68 12.54 7.19 -34.73
CA LEU A 68 13.82 7.87 -34.44
C LEU A 68 14.18 8.86 -35.54
N ALA A 69 13.95 8.50 -36.81
CA ALA A 69 14.18 9.41 -37.93
C ALA A 69 13.31 10.66 -37.86
N LEU A 70 12.05 10.54 -37.41
CA LEU A 70 11.16 11.68 -37.19
C LEU A 70 11.56 12.57 -36.01
N ALA A 71 12.18 12.01 -34.96
CA ALA A 71 12.74 12.78 -33.85
C ALA A 71 13.97 13.63 -34.28
N ILE A 72 14.70 13.15 -35.29
CA ILE A 72 15.87 13.82 -35.88
C ILE A 72 15.43 14.85 -36.93
N GLU A 73 14.56 14.45 -37.87
CA GLU A 73 14.09 15.27 -38.98
C GLU A 73 12.55 15.13 -39.16
N PRO A 74 11.77 16.07 -38.59
CA PRO A 74 10.31 16.09 -38.71
C PRO A 74 9.80 16.15 -40.16
N ARG A 75 10.55 16.78 -41.07
CA ARG A 75 10.14 17.00 -42.47
C ARG A 75 10.01 15.71 -43.27
N LEU A 76 10.43 14.56 -42.73
CA LEU A 76 10.19 13.24 -43.31
C LEU A 76 8.75 12.74 -43.11
N LEU A 77 7.95 13.32 -42.20
CA LEU A 77 6.60 12.83 -41.88
C LEU A 77 5.63 12.78 -43.08
N PRO A 78 5.50 13.81 -43.94
CA PRO A 78 4.56 13.76 -45.07
C PRO A 78 4.88 12.63 -46.05
N TYR A 79 6.18 12.42 -46.32
CA TYR A 79 6.67 11.34 -47.17
C TYR A 79 6.42 9.95 -46.56
N ALA A 80 6.53 9.83 -45.23
CA ALA A 80 6.18 8.61 -44.51
C ALA A 80 4.68 8.29 -44.63
N VAL A 81 3.83 9.28 -44.38
CA VAL A 81 2.36 9.14 -44.46
C VAL A 81 1.91 8.80 -45.88
N ALA A 82 2.51 9.42 -46.90
CA ALA A 82 2.27 9.08 -48.31
C ALA A 82 2.62 7.62 -48.65
N ASN A 83 3.62 7.04 -47.97
CA ASN A 83 3.98 5.63 -48.07
C ASN A 83 3.22 4.70 -47.09
N GLY A 84 2.18 5.20 -46.42
CA GLY A 84 1.29 4.41 -45.57
C GLY A 84 1.69 4.33 -44.10
N PHE A 85 2.64 5.13 -43.63
CA PHE A 85 2.90 5.29 -42.19
C PHE A 85 1.64 5.79 -41.47
N ARG A 86 1.39 5.24 -40.28
CA ARG A 86 0.35 5.73 -39.37
C ARG A 86 0.98 5.99 -38.01
N MET A 87 0.87 7.23 -37.54
CA MET A 87 1.24 7.57 -36.18
C MET A 87 0.15 7.07 -35.21
N ASP A 88 0.56 6.53 -34.07
CA ASP A 88 -0.32 6.31 -32.92
C ASP A 88 0.19 7.12 -31.71
N SER A 89 -0.59 7.17 -30.63
CA SER A 89 -0.23 7.91 -29.43
C SER A 89 1.07 7.42 -28.78
N LYS A 90 1.42 6.14 -28.92
CA LYS A 90 2.66 5.59 -28.39
C LYS A 90 3.87 6.05 -29.21
N TYR A 91 3.78 5.98 -30.54
CA TYR A 91 4.84 6.46 -31.42
C TYR A 91 5.02 7.96 -31.30
N ARG A 92 3.94 8.75 -31.20
CA ARG A 92 3.99 10.20 -30.93
C ARG A 92 4.81 10.50 -29.67
N ASP A 93 4.45 9.88 -28.55
CA ASP A 93 5.13 10.13 -27.27
C ASP A 93 6.60 9.68 -27.32
N PHE A 94 6.92 8.54 -27.95
CA PHE A 94 8.30 8.10 -28.17
C PHE A 94 9.13 9.07 -29.06
N VAL A 95 8.54 9.60 -30.14
CA VAL A 95 9.19 10.62 -30.99
C VAL A 95 9.55 11.84 -30.15
N PHE A 96 8.61 12.36 -29.36
CA PHE A 96 8.89 13.49 -28.47
C PHE A 96 9.92 13.14 -27.40
N ARG A 97 9.85 11.96 -26.75
CA ARG A 97 10.88 11.52 -25.80
C ARG A 97 12.28 11.60 -26.43
N LYS A 98 12.43 11.10 -27.66
CA LYS A 98 13.69 11.12 -28.41
C LYS A 98 14.09 12.52 -28.93
N MET A 99 13.15 13.42 -29.14
CA MET A 99 13.47 14.84 -29.39
C MET A 99 14.09 15.53 -28.17
N PHE A 100 13.71 15.13 -26.95
CA PHE A 100 14.22 15.73 -25.72
C PHE A 100 15.36 14.93 -25.06
N GLU A 101 15.74 13.75 -25.59
CA GLU A 101 16.81 12.90 -25.06
C GLU A 101 18.14 13.66 -24.90
N ASN A 102 18.71 13.65 -23.69
CA ASN A 102 20.05 14.19 -23.46
C ASN A 102 21.10 13.21 -23.98
N VAL A 103 21.94 13.66 -24.91
CA VAL A 103 23.06 12.90 -25.46
C VAL A 103 24.34 13.66 -25.13
N GLU A 104 25.13 13.14 -24.19
CA GLU A 104 26.34 13.79 -23.63
C GLU A 104 27.37 14.24 -24.68
N ALA A 105 27.34 13.66 -25.88
CA ALA A 105 28.24 13.95 -26.99
C ALA A 105 27.65 14.88 -28.07
N SER A 106 26.51 15.54 -27.81
CA SER A 106 25.78 16.34 -28.81
C SER A 106 25.78 17.84 -28.48
N ASP A 107 26.22 18.67 -29.43
CA ASP A 107 26.19 20.15 -29.35
C ASP A 107 24.76 20.74 -29.50
N ARG A 108 23.72 19.96 -29.19
CA ARG A 108 22.31 20.31 -29.45
C ARG A 108 21.86 21.45 -28.56
N LYS A 109 21.20 22.45 -29.15
CA LYS A 109 20.69 23.63 -28.45
C LYS A 109 19.20 23.51 -28.16
N PRO A 110 18.67 24.23 -27.15
CA PRO A 110 17.23 24.29 -26.89
C PRO A 110 16.43 24.74 -28.11
N GLU A 111 16.98 25.65 -28.92
CA GLU A 111 16.42 26.14 -30.17
C GLU A 111 16.14 25.01 -31.17
N ASP A 112 17.05 24.04 -31.32
CA ASP A 112 16.92 22.93 -32.26
C ASP A 112 15.77 22.00 -31.85
N ILE A 113 15.56 21.79 -30.54
CA ILE A 113 14.44 21.01 -30.01
C ILE A 113 13.12 21.77 -30.26
N VAL A 114 13.08 23.07 -29.95
CA VAL A 114 11.89 23.92 -30.19
C VAL A 114 11.51 23.90 -31.67
N GLN A 115 12.47 24.06 -32.58
CA GLN A 115 12.23 24.02 -34.02
C GLN A 115 11.70 22.65 -34.47
N ASN A 116 12.30 21.55 -34.01
CA ASN A 116 11.83 20.20 -34.38
C ASN A 116 10.41 19.92 -33.88
N VAL A 117 10.08 20.32 -32.64
CA VAL A 117 8.73 20.16 -32.08
C VAL A 117 7.72 21.00 -32.87
N THR A 118 7.98 22.30 -33.06
CA THR A 118 7.05 23.19 -33.76
C THR A 118 6.84 22.79 -35.22
N GLU A 119 7.89 22.33 -35.92
CA GLU A 119 7.75 21.83 -37.30
C GLU A 119 6.93 20.53 -37.35
N LEU A 120 7.12 19.61 -36.40
CA LEU A 120 6.34 18.36 -36.35
C LEU A 120 4.85 18.64 -36.09
N CYS A 121 4.53 19.52 -35.14
CA CYS A 121 3.15 19.97 -34.87
C CYS A 121 2.53 20.77 -36.04
N ARG A 122 3.35 21.41 -36.88
CA ARG A 122 2.90 22.14 -38.09
C ARG A 122 2.57 21.19 -39.24
N LEU A 123 3.26 20.05 -39.31
CA LEU A 123 3.08 19.04 -40.36
C LEU A 123 1.88 18.13 -40.10
N ASP A 124 1.53 17.88 -38.84
CA ASP A 124 0.38 17.07 -38.43
C ASP A 124 -0.20 17.59 -37.11
N SER A 125 -1.48 17.95 -37.09
CA SER A 125 -2.16 18.50 -35.91
C SER A 125 -2.42 17.47 -34.80
N THR A 126 -2.29 16.18 -35.08
CA THR A 126 -2.32 15.12 -34.05
C THR A 126 -1.00 15.00 -33.30
N MET A 127 0.07 15.62 -33.81
CA MET A 127 1.37 15.70 -33.16
C MET A 127 1.39 16.88 -32.19
N PHE A 128 1.42 16.58 -30.90
CA PHE A 128 1.60 17.54 -29.83
C PHE A 128 2.36 16.90 -28.67
N LEU A 129 3.12 17.69 -27.92
CA LEU A 129 3.77 17.22 -26.70
C LEU A 129 2.72 16.94 -25.62
N THR A 130 2.72 15.74 -25.04
CA THR A 130 1.79 15.35 -23.96
C THR A 130 2.23 15.84 -22.59
N ARG A 131 1.30 15.90 -21.63
CA ARG A 131 1.61 16.11 -20.20
C ARG A 131 2.49 14.98 -19.67
N THR A 132 2.35 13.77 -20.18
CA THR A 132 3.19 12.60 -19.83
C THR A 132 4.66 12.87 -20.16
N VAL A 133 4.98 13.15 -21.43
CA VAL A 133 6.38 13.41 -21.83
C VAL A 133 6.91 14.71 -21.22
N ALA A 134 6.09 15.75 -21.06
CA ALA A 134 6.51 16.97 -20.36
C ALA A 134 6.82 16.74 -18.88
N ALA A 135 6.07 15.88 -18.17
CA ALA A 135 6.39 15.49 -16.80
C ALA A 135 7.70 14.69 -16.71
N GLU A 136 7.93 13.77 -17.65
CA GLU A 136 9.19 13.02 -17.76
C GLU A 136 10.42 13.94 -17.97
N ILE A 137 10.27 14.99 -18.79
CA ILE A 137 11.28 16.04 -18.99
C ILE A 137 11.49 16.84 -17.70
N CYS A 138 10.40 17.22 -17.00
CA CYS A 138 10.48 17.89 -15.69
C CYS A 138 11.19 17.01 -14.65
N MET A 139 11.01 15.69 -14.69
CA MET A 139 11.70 14.74 -13.81
C MET A 139 13.22 14.63 -14.07
N GLU A 140 13.71 15.14 -15.19
CA GLU A 140 15.14 15.25 -15.50
C GLU A 140 15.64 16.70 -15.58
N ALA A 141 14.87 17.67 -15.08
CA ALA A 141 15.10 19.10 -15.33
C ALA A 141 16.47 19.66 -14.90
N ARG A 142 17.21 18.97 -14.01
CA ARG A 142 18.61 19.28 -13.62
C ARG A 142 19.68 18.42 -14.32
N ALA A 143 19.30 17.28 -14.89
CA ALA A 143 20.19 16.39 -15.63
C ALA A 143 20.13 16.65 -17.14
N ASN A 144 19.10 17.37 -17.59
CA ASN A 144 18.82 17.71 -18.98
C ASN A 144 18.35 19.18 -19.07
N ASP A 145 19.24 20.09 -18.71
CA ASP A 145 18.99 21.54 -18.78
C ASP A 145 18.58 21.99 -20.20
N VAL A 146 19.12 21.35 -21.24
CA VAL A 146 18.80 21.66 -22.65
C VAL A 146 17.34 21.36 -22.96
N GLY A 147 16.88 20.14 -22.67
CA GLY A 147 15.50 19.72 -22.87
C GLY A 147 14.51 20.52 -22.01
N PHE A 148 14.84 20.77 -20.74
CA PHE A 148 13.98 21.57 -19.86
C PHE A 148 13.87 23.04 -20.31
N ASN A 149 14.97 23.65 -20.78
CA ASN A 149 14.91 25.00 -21.33
C ASN A 149 14.16 25.06 -22.68
N ALA A 150 14.19 24.00 -23.50
CA ALA A 150 13.35 23.89 -24.69
C ALA A 150 11.86 23.82 -24.31
N LEU A 151 11.50 23.02 -23.30
CA LEU A 151 10.13 22.90 -22.78
C LEU A 151 9.59 24.26 -22.27
N LYS A 152 10.40 25.01 -21.50
CA LYS A 152 10.03 26.38 -21.06
C LYS A 152 9.81 27.34 -22.22
N ARG A 153 10.61 27.23 -23.30
CA ARG A 153 10.46 28.06 -24.51
C ARG A 153 9.19 27.71 -25.29
N LEU A 154 8.86 26.43 -25.44
CA LEU A 154 7.60 25.98 -26.05
C LEU A 154 6.38 26.50 -25.27
N ASN A 155 6.41 26.45 -23.94
CA ASN A 155 5.37 27.04 -23.10
C ASN A 155 5.23 28.56 -23.35
N LYS A 156 6.34 29.30 -23.32
CA LYS A 156 6.35 30.75 -23.57
C LYS A 156 5.91 31.13 -24.99
N GLY A 157 6.14 30.25 -25.98
CA GLY A 157 5.69 30.42 -27.36
C GLY A 157 4.23 30.04 -27.62
N GLY A 158 3.52 29.48 -26.62
CA GLY A 158 2.15 28.99 -26.81
C GLY A 158 2.05 27.71 -27.64
N HIS A 159 3.12 26.91 -27.70
CA HIS A 159 3.18 25.67 -28.48
C HIS A 159 2.76 24.41 -27.69
N LEU A 160 2.40 24.55 -26.41
CA LEU A 160 1.88 23.47 -25.58
C LEU A 160 0.35 23.56 -25.48
N LEU A 161 -0.33 22.41 -25.49
CA LEU A 161 -1.80 22.33 -25.29
C LEU A 161 -2.22 22.40 -23.80
N PHE A 162 -1.30 22.72 -22.91
CA PHE A 162 -1.50 22.86 -21.47
C PHE A 162 -0.54 23.91 -20.90
N ASP A 163 -0.88 24.46 -19.73
CA ASP A 163 0.02 25.32 -18.97
C ASP A 163 1.07 24.48 -18.22
N LEU A 164 2.34 24.71 -18.51
CA LEU A 164 3.46 24.03 -17.85
C LEU A 164 3.51 24.27 -16.33
N SER A 165 3.06 25.42 -15.84
CA SER A 165 3.00 25.71 -14.40
C SER A 165 1.98 24.83 -13.68
N VAL A 166 0.81 24.61 -14.29
CA VAL A 166 -0.23 23.70 -13.79
C VAL A 166 0.26 22.25 -13.84
N LEU A 167 0.95 21.84 -14.92
CA LEU A 167 1.59 20.53 -15.00
C LEU A 167 2.61 20.31 -13.88
N VAL A 168 3.51 21.26 -13.65
CA VAL A 168 4.53 21.16 -12.58
C VAL A 168 3.86 21.10 -11.21
N GLN A 169 2.82 21.90 -10.96
CA GLN A 169 2.05 21.83 -9.72
C GLN A 169 1.44 20.43 -9.50
N ASP A 170 0.80 19.86 -10.52
CA ASP A 170 0.18 18.53 -10.43
C ASP A 170 1.23 17.40 -10.28
N LEU A 171 2.37 17.50 -10.97
CA LEU A 171 3.52 16.60 -10.80
C LEU A 171 4.05 16.64 -9.36
N LEU A 172 4.24 17.84 -8.79
CA LEU A 172 4.73 17.99 -7.43
C LEU A 172 3.75 17.38 -6.40
N LYS A 173 2.43 17.49 -6.61
CA LYS A 173 1.42 16.88 -5.73
C LYS A 173 1.55 15.36 -5.61
N LEU A 174 1.98 14.67 -6.67
CA LEU A 174 2.13 13.22 -6.64
C LEU A 174 3.12 12.76 -5.55
N PHE A 175 4.18 13.54 -5.29
CA PHE A 175 5.21 13.22 -4.30
C PHE A 175 4.70 13.21 -2.85
N LEU A 176 3.54 13.78 -2.57
CA LEU A 176 2.90 13.72 -1.27
C LEU A 176 2.46 12.28 -0.91
N LYS A 177 2.11 11.48 -1.93
CA LYS A 177 1.60 10.10 -1.76
C LYS A 177 2.67 9.02 -1.91
N THR A 178 3.87 9.32 -2.42
CA THR A 178 4.85 8.30 -2.85
C THR A 178 6.18 8.40 -2.10
N ARG A 179 6.77 7.24 -1.78
CA ARG A 179 8.07 7.14 -1.08
C ARG A 179 9.22 7.81 -1.84
N SER A 180 9.08 8.02 -3.15
CA SER A 180 10.02 8.75 -4.01
C SER A 180 10.45 10.12 -3.43
N ILE A 181 9.62 10.79 -2.62
CA ILE A 181 9.99 12.05 -1.94
C ILE A 181 11.16 11.90 -0.94
N THR A 182 11.47 10.68 -0.48
CA THR A 182 12.65 10.41 0.36
C THR A 182 13.92 10.16 -0.46
N SER A 183 13.87 10.26 -1.80
CA SER A 183 15.05 10.11 -2.67
C SER A 183 15.78 11.44 -2.86
N ALA A 184 17.12 11.41 -2.78
CA ALA A 184 17.95 12.61 -2.94
C ALA A 184 17.77 13.24 -4.33
N ASN A 185 17.62 12.42 -5.38
CA ASN A 185 17.41 12.92 -6.74
C ASN A 185 16.06 13.63 -6.86
N ALA A 186 14.97 12.98 -6.41
CA ALA A 186 13.64 13.57 -6.42
C ALA A 186 13.58 14.88 -5.62
N GLN A 187 14.19 14.95 -4.43
CA GLN A 187 14.24 16.18 -3.65
C GLN A 187 14.96 17.33 -4.37
N ASN A 188 16.04 17.05 -5.10
CA ASN A 188 16.75 18.06 -5.87
C ASN A 188 15.93 18.56 -7.06
N VAL A 189 15.22 17.66 -7.75
CA VAL A 189 14.29 18.00 -8.83
C VAL A 189 13.10 18.81 -8.31
N ILE A 190 12.44 18.37 -7.24
CA ILE A 190 11.30 19.08 -6.60
C ILE A 190 11.68 20.51 -6.24
N ARG A 191 12.83 20.71 -5.57
CA ARG A 191 13.31 22.05 -5.19
C ARG A 191 13.58 22.92 -6.41
N PHE A 192 14.19 22.36 -7.45
CA PHE A 192 14.47 23.08 -8.70
C PHE A 192 13.19 23.48 -9.45
N LEU A 193 12.27 22.53 -9.64
CA LEU A 193 10.97 22.79 -10.26
C LEU A 193 10.16 23.84 -9.50
N TYR A 194 10.15 23.80 -8.16
CA TYR A 194 9.49 24.82 -7.35
C TYR A 194 10.17 26.20 -7.45
N SER A 195 11.51 26.28 -7.56
CA SER A 195 12.20 27.57 -7.76
C SER A 195 11.91 28.20 -9.12
N GLU A 196 11.65 27.38 -10.14
CA GLU A 196 11.29 27.82 -11.50
C GLU A 196 9.78 28.11 -11.63
N PHE A 197 8.94 27.34 -10.95
CA PHE A 197 7.48 27.44 -10.92
C PHE A 197 6.94 27.45 -9.48
N PRO A 198 7.06 28.56 -8.74
CA PRO A 198 6.49 28.66 -7.40
C PRO A 198 4.97 28.53 -7.44
N SER A 199 4.41 27.74 -6.51
CA SER A 199 2.96 27.57 -6.35
C SER A 199 2.51 27.93 -4.93
N SER A 200 1.32 28.51 -4.83
CA SER A 200 0.61 28.77 -3.57
C SER A 200 -0.21 27.58 -3.07
N ASP A 201 -0.24 26.47 -3.81
CA ASP A 201 -1.03 25.28 -3.48
C ASP A 201 -0.53 24.62 -2.16
N PRO A 202 -1.43 24.32 -1.19
CA PRO A 202 -1.05 23.76 0.10
C PRO A 202 -0.35 22.40 0.03
N ALA A 203 -0.68 21.56 -0.96
CA ALA A 203 -0.06 20.24 -1.11
C ALA A 203 1.36 20.38 -1.69
N VAL A 204 1.57 21.26 -2.68
CA VAL A 204 2.93 21.59 -3.17
C VAL A 204 3.77 22.22 -2.07
N ARG A 205 3.19 23.15 -1.29
CA ARG A 205 3.84 23.75 -0.13
C ARG A 205 4.34 22.70 0.87
N LEU A 206 3.52 21.70 1.18
CA LEU A 206 3.88 20.59 2.07
C LEU A 206 4.96 19.68 1.45
N VAL A 207 4.87 19.37 0.15
CA VAL A 207 5.91 18.60 -0.58
C VAL A 207 7.28 19.27 -0.50
N VAL A 208 7.35 20.59 -0.75
CA VAL A 208 8.60 21.35 -0.67
C VAL A 208 9.17 21.31 0.75
N LEU A 209 8.33 21.52 1.77
CA LEU A 209 8.72 21.43 3.18
C LEU A 209 9.24 20.04 3.57
N LEU A 210 8.64 18.96 3.07
CA LEU A 210 9.13 17.60 3.29
C LEU A 210 10.55 17.46 2.74
N THR A 211 10.87 18.02 1.57
CA THR A 211 12.26 18.01 1.07
C THR A 211 13.22 18.78 1.97
N VAL A 212 12.78 19.85 2.63
CA VAL A 212 13.64 20.67 3.50
C VAL A 212 13.95 19.93 4.81
N PHE A 213 12.91 19.37 5.44
CA PHE A 213 12.97 18.74 6.78
C PHE A 213 13.37 17.26 6.77
N LEU A 214 13.15 16.52 5.68
CA LEU A 214 13.45 15.09 5.54
C LEU A 214 14.59 14.83 4.53
N PRO A 215 15.85 15.24 4.76
CA PRO A 215 16.92 15.02 3.80
C PRO A 215 17.21 13.53 3.59
N ALA A 216 17.12 13.09 2.33
CA ALA A 216 17.26 11.70 1.91
C ALA A 216 18.46 10.93 2.49
N ASN A 217 19.61 11.59 2.66
CA ASN A 217 20.88 10.94 3.01
C ASN A 217 21.31 11.13 4.49
N SER A 218 20.53 11.83 5.33
CA SER A 218 20.93 12.03 6.72
C SER A 218 20.43 10.89 7.60
N LEU A 219 21.31 10.28 8.41
CA LEU A 219 20.91 9.50 9.60
C LEU A 219 20.66 10.39 10.82
N ASN A 220 21.20 11.61 10.81
CA ASN A 220 21.15 12.56 11.91
C ASN A 220 20.00 13.57 11.76
N ASN A 221 19.65 14.22 12.86
CA ASN A 221 18.76 15.38 12.85
C ASN A 221 19.41 16.55 12.08
N VAL A 222 18.60 17.24 11.27
CA VAL A 222 18.98 18.49 10.62
C VAL A 222 19.02 19.62 11.65
N ALA A 223 20.09 20.41 11.62
CA ALA A 223 20.21 21.62 12.44
C ALA A 223 19.24 22.72 11.96
N VAL A 224 18.70 23.50 12.90
CA VAL A 224 17.74 24.60 12.62
C VAL A 224 18.33 25.62 11.63
N ALA A 225 19.62 25.95 11.73
CA ALA A 225 20.31 26.84 10.81
C ALA A 225 20.33 26.32 9.35
N THR A 226 20.50 25.00 9.16
CA THR A 226 20.45 24.37 7.82
C THR A 226 19.03 24.35 7.25
N ILE A 227 18.01 24.21 8.12
CA ILE A 227 16.60 24.32 7.71
C ILE A 227 16.31 25.75 7.24
N LYS A 228 16.72 26.78 8.01
CA LYS A 228 16.61 28.20 7.62
C LYS A 228 17.25 28.50 6.27
N SER A 229 18.53 28.17 6.11
CA SER A 229 19.27 28.44 4.88
C SER A 229 18.60 27.83 3.64
N ARG A 230 18.00 26.64 3.75
CA ARG A 230 17.22 26.01 2.66
C ARG A 230 15.88 26.71 2.37
N LEU A 231 15.18 27.18 3.40
CA LEU A 231 13.95 27.95 3.22
C LEU A 231 14.24 29.31 2.56
N GLU A 232 15.34 29.95 2.93
CA GLU A 232 15.84 31.20 2.35
C GLU A 232 16.27 31.02 0.88
N GLU A 233 17.03 29.95 0.57
CA GLU A 233 17.42 29.58 -0.81
C GLU A 233 16.19 29.41 -1.72
N LEU A 234 15.14 28.73 -1.21
CA LEU A 234 13.88 28.51 -1.92
C LEU A 234 12.94 29.73 -1.91
N LYS A 235 13.34 30.85 -1.30
CA LYS A 235 12.51 32.06 -1.08
C LYS A 235 11.13 31.71 -0.49
N PHE A 236 11.12 30.73 0.41
CA PHE A 236 9.89 30.14 0.92
C PHE A 236 9.21 31.09 1.92
N GLY A 237 7.89 31.25 1.80
CA GLY A 237 7.11 32.07 2.73
C GLY A 237 7.17 31.54 4.17
N PRO A 238 6.81 32.36 5.18
CA PRO A 238 6.95 32.00 6.59
C PRO A 238 6.29 30.66 6.90
N VAL A 239 6.98 29.80 7.65
CA VAL A 239 6.47 28.49 8.05
C VAL A 239 5.48 28.66 9.20
N THR A 240 4.32 28.01 9.11
CA THR A 240 3.22 28.14 10.08
C THR A 240 3.19 26.96 11.06
N LYS A 241 2.48 27.12 12.19
CA LYS A 241 2.23 26.00 13.12
C LYS A 241 1.53 24.82 12.42
N GLN A 242 0.62 25.09 11.47
CA GLN A 242 -0.09 24.06 10.69
C GLN A 242 0.82 23.31 9.72
N ASP A 243 1.76 24.01 9.05
CA ASP A 243 2.76 23.36 8.18
C ASP A 243 3.56 22.31 8.96
N LEU A 244 4.02 22.66 10.16
CA LEU A 244 4.82 21.78 11.00
C LEU A 244 3.99 20.63 11.60
N TYR A 245 2.72 20.87 11.93
CA TYR A 245 1.79 19.81 12.30
C TYR A 245 1.60 18.80 11.16
N ASN A 246 1.34 19.29 9.94
CA ASN A 246 1.19 18.46 8.74
C ASN A 246 2.45 17.65 8.44
N LEU A 247 3.65 18.24 8.60
CA LEU A 247 4.92 17.53 8.49
C LEU A 247 5.04 16.41 9.53
N LEU A 248 4.70 16.67 10.80
CA LEU A 248 4.81 15.69 11.89
C LEU A 248 3.91 14.46 11.67
N ILE A 249 2.71 14.65 11.12
CA ILE A 249 1.77 13.54 10.86
C ILE A 249 2.05 12.82 9.53
N HIS A 250 2.76 13.44 8.58
CA HIS A 250 3.01 12.88 7.24
C HIS A 250 3.59 11.45 7.27
N PRO A 251 3.07 10.47 6.52
CA PRO A 251 3.50 9.06 6.57
C PRO A 251 5.03 8.82 6.56
N PHE A 252 5.78 9.52 5.70
CA PHE A 252 7.26 9.40 5.62
C PHE A 252 8.07 10.16 6.69
N THR A 253 7.44 10.92 7.61
CA THR A 253 8.14 11.62 8.71
C THR A 253 8.38 10.71 9.93
N ASP A 254 9.54 10.05 9.98
CA ASP A 254 9.92 9.16 11.10
C ASP A 254 10.80 9.84 12.17
N ARG A 255 11.10 11.14 11.98
CA ARG A 255 11.98 11.94 12.85
C ARG A 255 11.38 13.30 13.18
N CYS A 256 10.60 13.34 14.25
CA CYS A 256 9.96 14.55 14.74
C CYS A 256 10.95 15.55 15.37
N GLU A 257 12.11 15.11 15.85
CA GLU A 257 13.05 15.93 16.64
C GLU A 257 13.52 17.20 15.92
N SER A 258 13.91 17.14 14.65
CA SER A 258 14.29 18.33 13.87
C SER A 258 13.13 19.32 13.72
N ILE A 259 11.90 18.84 13.56
CA ILE A 259 10.72 19.69 13.45
C ILE A 259 10.41 20.33 14.81
N LEU A 260 10.39 19.54 15.89
CA LEU A 260 10.16 20.04 17.26
C LEU A 260 11.24 21.03 17.71
N ASN A 261 12.51 20.83 17.32
CA ASN A 261 13.59 21.78 17.58
C ASN A 261 13.41 23.07 16.80
N TYR A 262 12.99 23.01 15.53
CA TYR A 262 12.61 24.21 14.77
C TYR A 262 11.44 24.95 15.43
N MET A 263 10.44 24.23 15.95
CA MET A 263 9.33 24.85 16.72
C MET A 263 9.80 25.55 17.99
N ARG A 264 10.73 24.95 18.75
CA ARG A 264 11.32 25.54 19.96
C ARG A 264 12.14 26.81 19.70
N THR A 265 12.72 26.97 18.52
CA THR A 265 13.63 28.08 18.22
C THR A 265 13.00 29.17 17.33
N GLU A 266 12.05 28.83 16.46
CA GLU A 266 11.64 29.74 15.37
C GLU A 266 10.15 30.07 15.31
N MET A 267 9.28 29.23 15.89
CA MET A 267 7.83 29.49 15.84
C MET A 267 7.43 30.51 16.90
N VAL A 268 6.62 31.50 16.50
CA VAL A 268 6.07 32.50 17.43
C VAL A 268 5.11 31.79 18.41
N SER A 269 5.39 31.93 19.71
CA SER A 269 4.52 31.46 20.79
C SER A 269 3.22 32.25 20.86
N ASP A 270 2.22 31.71 21.56
CA ASP A 270 0.95 32.40 21.79
C ASP A 270 1.13 33.70 22.61
N GLN A 271 2.30 33.91 23.21
CA GLN A 271 2.71 35.13 23.93
C GLN A 271 3.49 36.13 23.05
N GLY A 272 3.69 35.83 21.76
CA GLY A 272 4.43 36.70 20.83
C GLY A 272 5.95 36.59 20.89
N HIS A 273 6.51 35.72 21.73
CA HIS A 273 7.95 35.46 21.79
C HIS A 273 8.38 34.47 20.70
N GLN A 274 9.61 34.61 20.18
CA GLN A 274 10.20 33.65 19.24
C GLN A 274 10.59 32.36 19.97
N GLY A 275 10.11 31.23 19.46
CA GLY A 275 10.24 29.90 20.06
C GLY A 275 9.02 29.50 20.90
N LEU A 276 8.51 28.29 20.69
CA LEU A 276 7.43 27.73 21.54
C LEU A 276 7.97 27.30 22.91
N SER A 277 7.19 27.60 23.94
CA SER A 277 7.44 27.09 25.30
C SER A 277 7.28 25.57 25.38
N GLU A 278 7.89 24.96 26.41
CA GLU A 278 7.75 23.52 26.66
C GLU A 278 6.28 23.07 26.82
N LYS A 279 5.42 23.92 27.40
CA LYS A 279 3.98 23.66 27.52
C LYS A 279 3.27 23.64 26.17
N GLU A 280 3.63 24.55 25.25
CA GLU A 280 3.09 24.56 23.89
C GLU A 280 3.61 23.36 23.08
N ILE A 281 4.89 23.00 23.20
CA ILE A 281 5.47 21.80 22.57
C ILE A 281 4.76 20.54 23.07
N ASN A 282 4.50 20.41 24.37
CA ASN A 282 3.80 19.26 24.92
C ASN A 282 2.35 19.17 24.40
N ARG A 283 1.66 20.31 24.20
CA ARG A 283 0.34 20.32 23.53
C ARG A 283 0.44 19.81 22.10
N VAL A 284 1.32 20.39 21.28
CA VAL A 284 1.55 19.96 19.88
C VAL A 284 1.88 18.47 19.80
N VAL A 285 2.75 17.97 20.68
CA VAL A 285 3.14 16.55 20.71
C VAL A 285 1.96 15.65 21.09
N ASN A 286 1.12 16.06 22.05
CA ASN A 286 -0.09 15.33 22.42
C ASN A 286 -1.10 15.29 21.25
N ASP A 287 -1.35 16.42 20.58
CA ASP A 287 -2.27 16.53 19.44
C ASP A 287 -1.78 15.73 18.21
N VAL A 288 -0.47 15.76 17.96
CA VAL A 288 0.19 14.95 16.93
C VAL A 288 0.10 13.47 17.29
N ALA A 289 0.42 13.09 18.53
CA ALA A 289 0.37 11.69 18.96
C ALA A 289 -1.03 11.09 18.82
N ALA A 290 -2.07 11.81 19.23
CA ALA A 290 -3.47 11.41 19.03
C ALA A 290 -3.80 11.19 17.55
N ARG A 291 -3.34 12.07 16.64
CA ARG A 291 -3.54 11.89 15.19
C ARG A 291 -2.73 10.74 14.59
N LEU A 292 -1.50 10.54 15.05
CA LEU A 292 -0.60 9.47 14.59
C LEU A 292 -1.15 8.06 14.88
N VAL A 293 -2.04 7.89 15.87
CA VAL A 293 -2.71 6.61 16.17
C VAL A 293 -3.51 6.09 14.96
N GLU A 294 -4.14 6.97 14.18
CA GLU A 294 -4.89 6.59 12.97
C GLU A 294 -4.00 6.26 11.76
N ILE A 295 -2.68 6.53 11.82
CA ILE A 295 -1.76 6.40 10.69
C ILE A 295 -0.93 5.13 10.88
N ASP A 296 -1.39 4.01 10.32
CA ASP A 296 -0.90 2.68 10.73
C ASP A 296 0.62 2.49 10.58
N CYS A 297 1.34 3.19 9.69
CA CYS A 297 2.80 3.06 9.58
C CYS A 297 3.62 3.73 10.72
N LYS A 298 2.98 4.36 11.72
CA LYS A 298 3.62 5.28 12.68
C LYS A 298 4.07 4.71 14.04
N GLY A 299 4.05 3.40 14.24
CA GLY A 299 4.43 2.78 15.52
C GLY A 299 5.86 3.15 15.99
N LYS A 300 6.82 3.28 15.07
CA LYS A 300 8.20 3.74 15.38
C LYS A 300 8.23 5.17 15.93
N THR A 301 7.40 6.07 15.38
CA THR A 301 7.33 7.47 15.80
C THR A 301 6.60 7.61 17.13
N LEU A 302 5.45 6.96 17.28
CA LEU A 302 4.69 6.96 18.53
C LEU A 302 5.52 6.45 19.71
N LYS A 303 6.28 5.36 19.53
CA LYS A 303 7.20 4.86 20.55
C LYS A 303 8.18 5.94 21.02
N LYS A 304 8.89 6.61 20.10
CA LYS A 304 9.84 7.68 20.44
C LYS A 304 9.18 8.86 21.15
N LEU A 305 7.93 9.18 20.81
CA LEU A 305 7.17 10.23 21.49
C LEU A 305 6.81 9.80 22.92
N CYS A 306 6.38 8.56 23.16
CA CYS A 306 6.20 8.03 24.52
C CYS A 306 7.51 8.03 25.33
N ASP A 307 8.62 7.57 24.73
CA ASP A 307 9.94 7.54 25.35
C ASP A 307 10.44 8.95 25.76
N SER A 308 10.06 9.99 24.99
CA SER A 308 10.52 11.38 25.19
C SER A 308 9.54 12.25 25.99
N PHE A 309 8.25 11.92 25.98
CA PHE A 309 7.17 12.73 26.55
C PHE A 309 6.19 11.83 27.32
N PRO A 310 6.34 11.67 28.65
CA PRO A 310 5.55 10.73 29.44
C PRO A 310 4.02 10.92 29.37
N SER A 311 3.53 12.13 29.08
CA SER A 311 2.09 12.40 28.90
C SER A 311 1.48 11.71 27.69
N VAL A 312 2.29 11.40 26.67
CA VAL A 312 1.82 10.85 25.38
C VAL A 312 1.16 9.48 25.56
N HIS A 313 1.68 8.64 26.47
CA HIS A 313 1.12 7.32 26.74
C HIS A 313 -0.34 7.40 27.24
N GLU A 314 -0.65 8.35 28.13
CA GLU A 314 -2.03 8.57 28.60
C GLU A 314 -2.91 9.22 27.52
N VAL A 315 -2.36 10.17 26.76
CA VAL A 315 -3.08 10.83 25.65
C VAL A 315 -3.49 9.85 24.56
N ILE A 316 -2.61 8.93 24.16
CA ILE A 316 -2.93 7.88 23.18
C ILE A 316 -4.01 6.94 23.73
N ALA A 317 -3.90 6.51 24.98
CA ALA A 317 -4.92 5.66 25.60
C ALA A 317 -6.28 6.35 25.60
N ARG A 318 -6.33 7.63 26.00
CA ARG A 318 -7.56 8.43 26.01
C ARG A 318 -8.11 8.65 24.61
N ALA A 319 -7.27 9.02 23.64
CA ALA A 319 -7.70 9.21 22.24
C ALA A 319 -8.31 7.94 21.64
N VAL A 320 -7.75 6.75 21.93
CA VAL A 320 -8.30 5.47 21.47
C VAL A 320 -9.62 5.14 22.16
N LEU A 321 -9.70 5.31 23.48
CA LEU A 321 -10.88 4.93 24.24
C LEU A 321 -12.05 5.90 24.03
N ASP A 322 -11.79 7.21 23.89
CA ASP A 322 -12.84 8.21 23.75
C ASP A 322 -13.39 8.32 22.32
N ALA A 323 -12.56 8.04 21.29
CA ALA A 323 -12.92 8.30 19.89
C ALA A 323 -12.99 7.06 18.98
N HIS A 324 -12.57 5.88 19.45
CA HIS A 324 -12.46 4.65 18.65
C HIS A 324 -13.08 3.40 19.31
N GLN A 325 -13.82 3.53 20.41
CA GLN A 325 -14.72 2.45 20.82
C GLN A 325 -15.85 2.29 19.80
N ILE A 326 -16.25 1.04 19.55
CA ILE A 326 -17.30 0.67 18.59
C ILE A 326 -18.13 -0.46 19.20
N ASP A 327 -19.42 -0.25 19.28
CA ASP A 327 -20.42 -1.25 19.66
C ASP A 327 -21.25 -1.73 18.46
N LEU A 328 -22.06 -2.76 18.67
CA LEU A 328 -22.94 -3.34 17.65
C LEU A 328 -23.99 -2.35 17.10
N HIS A 329 -24.26 -1.27 17.84
CA HIS A 329 -25.21 -0.23 17.49
C HIS A 329 -24.61 0.85 16.56
N ASP A 330 -23.29 1.04 16.57
CA ASP A 330 -22.58 2.01 15.72
C ASP A 330 -22.39 1.51 14.27
N LEU A 331 -22.69 0.23 14.03
CA LEU A 331 -22.56 -0.41 12.73
C LEU A 331 -23.78 -0.13 11.82
N PRO A 332 -23.59 0.12 10.50
CA PRO A 332 -24.68 0.34 9.54
C PRO A 332 -25.70 -0.80 9.57
N GLN A 333 -26.98 -0.56 9.32
CA GLN A 333 -28.04 -1.59 9.40
C GLN A 333 -27.78 -2.76 8.44
N ALA A 334 -28.04 -4.00 8.88
CA ALA A 334 -27.59 -5.21 8.17
C ALA A 334 -28.37 -5.49 6.88
N ASP A 335 -29.52 -4.81 6.74
CA ASP A 335 -30.29 -4.80 5.51
C ASP A 335 -29.68 -3.88 4.44
N ASP A 336 -28.92 -2.87 4.85
CA ASP A 336 -28.15 -1.95 3.99
C ASP A 336 -26.78 -2.56 3.63
N THR A 337 -26.78 -3.36 2.57
CA THR A 337 -25.58 -4.06 2.08
C THR A 337 -24.51 -3.11 1.53
N ASP A 338 -24.89 -1.96 0.96
CA ASP A 338 -23.93 -0.99 0.43
C ASP A 338 -23.21 -0.24 1.56
N ALA A 339 -23.94 0.22 2.59
CA ALA A 339 -23.31 0.81 3.77
C ALA A 339 -22.44 -0.20 4.51
N CYS A 340 -22.89 -1.45 4.68
CA CYS A 340 -22.06 -2.50 5.26
C CYS A 340 -20.79 -2.81 4.45
N ALA A 341 -20.87 -2.79 3.11
CA ALA A 341 -19.73 -2.99 2.22
C ALA A 341 -18.72 -1.83 2.27
N ARG A 342 -19.20 -0.58 2.35
CA ARG A 342 -18.35 0.64 2.36
C ARG A 342 -17.78 0.99 3.73
N PHE A 343 -18.45 0.63 4.83
CA PHE A 343 -18.02 0.97 6.18
C PHE A 343 -16.57 0.54 6.46
N ARG A 344 -15.73 1.47 6.94
CA ARG A 344 -14.36 1.21 7.36
C ARG A 344 -14.09 1.97 8.64
N VAL A 345 -13.41 1.31 9.57
CA VAL A 345 -13.05 1.92 10.85
C VAL A 345 -11.68 2.60 10.73
N LYS A 346 -11.37 3.52 11.64
CA LYS A 346 -10.22 4.43 11.49
C LYS A 346 -8.87 3.72 11.71
N LEU A 347 -8.73 2.99 12.80
CA LEU A 347 -7.52 2.24 13.15
C LEU A 347 -7.37 0.95 12.33
N CYS A 348 -6.15 0.41 12.26
CA CYS A 348 -5.82 -0.88 11.62
C CYS A 348 -6.29 -1.03 10.17
N ARG A 349 -6.41 0.06 9.39
CA ARG A 349 -6.70 -0.04 7.94
C ARG A 349 -5.59 -0.84 7.26
N ASP A 350 -5.95 -1.78 6.39
CA ASP A 350 -4.94 -2.54 5.65
C ASP A 350 -4.22 -1.60 4.67
N THR A 351 -2.89 -1.61 4.72
CA THR A 351 -2.03 -0.77 3.89
C THR A 351 -1.94 -1.22 2.43
N ASN A 352 -2.57 -2.34 2.08
CA ASN A 352 -2.67 -2.83 0.69
C ASN A 352 -3.76 -2.12 -0.15
N PHE A 353 -4.51 -1.17 0.43
CA PHE A 353 -5.61 -0.47 -0.26
C PHE A 353 -5.14 0.68 -1.19
N ARG A 354 -6.06 1.12 -2.06
CA ARG A 354 -5.78 1.93 -3.27
C ARG A 354 -5.35 3.38 -2.95
N PRO A 355 -4.61 4.05 -3.86
CA PRO A 355 -4.14 5.45 -3.68
C PRO A 355 -5.25 6.50 -3.47
N SER A 356 -6.50 6.17 -3.80
CA SER A 356 -7.69 7.00 -3.58
C SER A 356 -8.09 7.07 -2.10
N GLU A 357 -7.72 6.08 -1.27
CA GLU A 357 -8.00 6.11 0.17
C GLU A 357 -7.00 6.97 0.95
N LEU A 358 -5.87 7.36 0.32
CA LEU A 358 -4.90 8.29 0.92
C LEU A 358 -5.43 9.74 1.04
N ASP A 359 -6.52 10.09 0.35
CA ASP A 359 -7.09 11.45 0.45
C ASP A 359 -7.62 11.74 1.88
N TYR A 360 -7.96 10.70 2.64
CA TYR A 360 -8.28 10.78 4.08
C TYR A 360 -7.14 11.35 4.95
N PHE A 361 -5.88 11.24 4.52
CA PHE A 361 -4.76 11.84 5.26
C PHE A 361 -4.68 13.37 5.09
N TRP A 362 -5.21 13.89 3.98
CA TRP A 362 -5.03 15.29 3.56
C TRP A 362 -6.28 16.14 3.75
N ASP A 363 -7.48 15.53 3.67
CA ASP A 363 -8.73 16.20 4.03
C ASP A 363 -8.88 16.31 5.56
N SER A 364 -8.28 17.36 6.14
CA SER A 364 -8.42 17.78 7.54
C SER A 364 -9.85 18.17 7.97
N ARG A 365 -10.88 17.80 7.19
CA ARG A 365 -12.30 18.12 7.39
C ARG A 365 -13.28 16.97 7.12
N ALA A 366 -12.80 15.73 6.97
CA ALA A 366 -13.67 14.56 6.79
C ALA A 366 -14.40 14.13 8.09
N THR A 367 -15.29 14.99 8.59
CA THR A 367 -16.47 14.53 9.35
C THR A 367 -17.26 13.59 8.45
N ILE A 368 -17.87 12.54 9.02
CA ILE A 368 -18.51 11.46 8.26
C ILE A 368 -19.64 12.01 7.37
N ALA A 369 -19.34 12.18 6.09
CA ALA A 369 -20.30 12.44 5.02
C ALA A 369 -20.00 11.43 3.91
N PRO A 370 -21.00 10.67 3.41
CA PRO A 370 -20.79 9.73 2.33
C PRO A 370 -20.60 10.49 1.02
N THR A 371 -19.36 10.80 0.67
CA THR A 371 -19.03 11.28 -0.66
C THR A 371 -19.31 10.18 -1.67
N SER A 372 -20.32 10.40 -2.52
CA SER A 372 -20.64 9.52 -3.64
C SER A 372 -19.63 9.71 -4.77
N SER A 373 -18.36 9.35 -4.53
CA SER A 373 -17.40 9.16 -5.61
C SER A 373 -17.90 8.00 -6.47
N LYS A 374 -18.29 8.30 -7.70
CA LYS A 374 -18.53 7.28 -8.71
C LYS A 374 -17.19 6.60 -8.98
N ASN A 375 -17.07 5.34 -8.56
CA ASN A 375 -15.99 4.48 -9.02
C ASN A 375 -16.14 4.33 -10.54
N VAL A 376 -15.31 5.05 -11.30
CA VAL A 376 -15.05 4.70 -12.70
C VAL A 376 -14.09 3.52 -12.64
N GLU A 377 -14.63 2.32 -12.78
CA GLU A 377 -13.78 1.16 -13.09
C GLU A 377 -13.19 1.34 -14.50
N PRO A 378 -11.96 0.89 -14.75
CA PRO A 378 -11.41 0.88 -16.10
C PRO A 378 -12.18 -0.16 -16.93
N GLU A 379 -13.16 0.28 -17.71
CA GLU A 379 -13.85 -0.59 -18.67
C GLU A 379 -12.83 -1.16 -19.67
N GLU A 380 -12.79 -2.48 -19.78
CA GLU A 380 -11.97 -3.18 -20.78
C GLU A 380 -12.55 -2.99 -22.19
N MET A 381 -12.30 -1.82 -22.76
CA MET A 381 -12.13 -1.54 -24.19
C MET A 381 -12.95 -2.42 -25.16
N HIS A 382 -14.21 -2.04 -25.42
CA HIS A 382 -14.95 -2.48 -26.60
C HIS A 382 -15.80 -1.36 -27.21
N GLY A 383 -15.57 -1.07 -28.49
CA GLY A 383 -16.58 -0.46 -29.36
C GLY A 383 -16.61 1.06 -29.43
N MET A 384 -16.04 1.58 -30.53
CA MET A 384 -16.17 2.94 -31.05
C MET A 384 -17.49 3.65 -30.70
N ALA A 385 -17.38 4.75 -29.96
CA ALA A 385 -18.30 5.87 -30.00
C ALA A 385 -17.47 7.14 -30.22
N GLU A 386 -17.82 7.94 -31.24
CA GLU A 386 -17.16 9.22 -31.54
C GLU A 386 -17.51 10.26 -30.46
N ALA A 387 -16.79 10.21 -29.34
CA ALA A 387 -16.76 11.30 -28.39
C ALA A 387 -15.87 12.42 -28.96
N VAL A 388 -16.42 13.64 -28.98
CA VAL A 388 -15.79 14.89 -29.44
C VAL A 388 -14.27 14.92 -29.19
N ASP A 389 -13.48 15.13 -30.26
CA ASP A 389 -12.01 15.11 -30.29
C ASP A 389 -11.35 16.19 -29.39
N THR A 390 -11.47 16.06 -28.07
CA THR A 390 -10.54 16.70 -27.13
C THR A 390 -9.27 15.87 -27.10
N PRO A 391 -8.10 16.39 -27.54
CA PRO A 391 -6.88 15.62 -27.60
C PRO A 391 -6.50 15.09 -26.21
N GLU A 392 -6.31 13.77 -26.11
CA GLU A 392 -5.90 13.13 -24.86
C GLU A 392 -4.49 13.61 -24.47
N LEU A 393 -4.43 14.47 -23.47
CA LEU A 393 -3.18 15.12 -23.04
C LEU A 393 -2.25 14.19 -22.24
N GLY A 394 -2.69 12.98 -21.90
CA GLY A 394 -1.93 11.98 -21.15
C GLY A 394 -1.88 12.21 -19.63
N GLU A 395 -1.59 11.13 -18.89
CA GLU A 395 -1.43 11.15 -17.43
C GLU A 395 -0.05 11.71 -17.01
N ILE A 396 0.04 12.29 -15.81
CA ILE A 396 1.32 12.74 -15.23
C ILE A 396 1.92 11.62 -14.39
N GLY A 397 3.13 11.19 -14.75
CA GLY A 397 3.93 10.22 -13.98
C GLY A 397 5.13 10.86 -13.29
N GLN A 398 5.77 10.11 -12.39
CA GLN A 398 7.04 10.48 -11.73
C GLN A 398 8.27 9.84 -12.40
N GLU A 399 8.08 9.13 -13.52
CA GLU A 399 9.18 8.48 -14.23
C GLU A 399 10.02 9.50 -14.98
N SER A 400 11.31 9.20 -15.13
CA SER A 400 12.25 10.10 -15.81
C SER A 400 12.27 9.84 -17.31
N LEU A 401 12.54 10.88 -18.12
CA LEU A 401 12.63 10.76 -19.57
C LEU A 401 13.55 9.62 -20.04
N THR A 402 14.77 9.53 -19.51
CA THR A 402 15.73 8.47 -19.80
C THR A 402 15.22 7.09 -19.36
N THR A 403 14.42 7.02 -18.28
CA THR A 403 13.81 5.77 -17.82
C THR A 403 12.74 5.30 -18.80
N MET A 404 11.86 6.19 -19.26
CA MET A 404 10.82 5.87 -20.23
C MET A 404 11.36 5.55 -21.62
N ILE A 405 12.39 6.27 -22.08
CA ILE A 405 13.14 5.93 -23.29
C ILE A 405 13.68 4.50 -23.22
N ARG A 406 14.35 4.13 -22.11
CA ARG A 406 14.87 2.77 -21.91
C ARG A 406 13.75 1.74 -21.87
N GLN A 407 12.59 2.05 -21.30
CA GLN A 407 11.44 1.13 -21.33
C GLN A 407 10.91 0.93 -22.76
N ASP A 408 10.81 1.98 -23.56
CA ASP A 408 10.40 1.86 -24.96
C ASP A 408 11.41 1.09 -25.82
N GLU A 409 12.72 1.26 -25.58
CA GLU A 409 13.79 0.52 -26.25
C GLU A 409 13.88 -0.96 -25.79
N LEU A 410 13.67 -1.23 -24.50
CA LEU A 410 13.72 -2.58 -23.93
C LEU A 410 12.43 -3.38 -24.15
N ALA A 411 11.30 -2.71 -24.41
CA ALA A 411 10.05 -3.38 -24.74
C ALA A 411 10.16 -4.05 -26.12
N PRO A 412 10.26 -5.40 -26.21
CA PRO A 412 10.28 -6.06 -27.50
C PRO A 412 8.93 -5.78 -28.17
N GLY A 413 8.94 -5.14 -29.33
CA GLY A 413 7.75 -4.67 -30.07
C GLY A 413 6.78 -5.76 -30.57
N ARG A 414 6.81 -6.97 -29.98
CA ARG A 414 6.00 -8.14 -30.33
C ARG A 414 5.35 -8.88 -29.16
N ASN A 415 5.75 -8.68 -27.90
CA ASN A 415 5.19 -9.48 -26.79
C ASN A 415 4.23 -8.70 -25.88
N ARG A 416 2.98 -8.58 -26.36
CA ARG A 416 1.81 -8.08 -25.60
C ARG A 416 1.32 -9.06 -24.51
N ARG A 417 2.12 -10.08 -24.15
CA ARG A 417 1.78 -11.10 -23.15
C ARG A 417 2.80 -11.12 -22.01
N ARG A 418 2.44 -10.45 -20.91
CA ARG A 418 3.01 -10.56 -19.56
C ARG A 418 4.49 -10.22 -19.42
N MET A 419 4.86 -8.96 -19.64
CA MET A 419 6.13 -8.41 -19.14
C MET A 419 6.05 -8.17 -17.61
N SER A 420 6.03 -9.24 -16.82
CA SER A 420 5.91 -9.19 -15.35
C SER A 420 7.24 -8.90 -14.64
N TYR A 421 8.03 -7.96 -15.17
CA TYR A 421 9.34 -7.56 -14.62
C TYR A 421 9.35 -6.22 -13.87
N PHE A 422 8.19 -5.55 -13.74
CA PHE A 422 8.08 -4.25 -13.06
C PHE A 422 8.33 -4.28 -11.52
N SER A 423 8.44 -5.46 -10.91
CA SER A 423 8.44 -5.64 -9.45
C SER A 423 9.59 -4.98 -8.68
N SER A 424 10.66 -4.53 -9.33
CA SER A 424 11.80 -3.88 -8.67
C SER A 424 11.77 -2.34 -8.73
N TYR A 425 11.05 -1.74 -9.69
CA TYR A 425 10.94 -0.27 -9.78
C TYR A 425 9.76 0.28 -8.95
N THR A 426 8.72 -0.54 -8.75
CA THR A 426 7.51 -0.19 -8.00
C THR A 426 7.74 0.19 -6.54
N ASP A 427 8.86 -0.23 -5.93
CA ASP A 427 9.12 0.04 -4.51
C ASP A 427 9.34 1.54 -4.22
N PHE A 428 9.83 2.33 -5.19
CA PHE A 428 9.90 3.80 -5.05
C PHE A 428 8.55 4.50 -5.15
N LEU A 429 7.56 3.89 -5.82
CA LEU A 429 6.18 4.39 -5.90
C LEU A 429 5.31 3.88 -4.75
N SER A 430 5.86 3.08 -3.84
CA SER A 430 5.17 2.62 -2.63
C SER A 430 4.62 3.80 -1.82
N HIS A 431 3.42 3.62 -1.25
CA HIS A 431 2.79 4.58 -0.34
C HIS A 431 3.27 4.44 1.11
N LEU A 432 4.13 3.46 1.40
CA LEU A 432 4.63 3.15 2.74
C LEU A 432 6.11 3.52 2.92
N PRO A 433 6.54 3.91 4.13
CA PRO A 433 7.96 3.96 4.49
C PRO A 433 8.68 2.64 4.20
N LEU A 434 10.01 2.67 4.10
CA LEU A 434 10.83 1.48 3.79
C LEU A 434 10.72 0.37 4.86
N GLU A 435 10.54 0.75 6.12
CA GLU A 435 10.41 -0.18 7.25
C GLU A 435 9.28 0.26 8.21
N PRO A 436 8.00 0.09 7.84
CA PRO A 436 6.89 0.54 8.65
C PRO A 436 6.71 -0.39 9.86
N LEU A 437 6.72 0.17 11.07
CA LEU A 437 6.22 -0.52 12.25
C LEU A 437 4.74 -0.17 12.40
N LEU A 438 3.88 -1.17 12.21
CA LEU A 438 2.44 -0.95 12.29
C LEU A 438 2.02 -0.52 13.71
N VAL A 439 1.16 0.50 13.82
CA VAL A 439 0.73 1.07 15.10
C VAL A 439 0.08 0.00 15.97
N GLY A 440 -0.75 -0.88 15.38
CA GLY A 440 -1.33 -2.02 16.11
C GLY A 440 -0.27 -2.94 16.73
N ARG A 441 0.77 -3.31 15.99
CA ARG A 441 1.85 -4.15 16.54
C ARG A 441 2.61 -3.47 17.67
N TRP A 442 2.84 -2.15 17.56
CA TRP A 442 3.44 -1.38 18.65
C TRP A 442 2.50 -1.32 19.87
N VAL A 443 1.22 -1.01 19.70
CA VAL A 443 0.21 -0.96 20.77
C VAL A 443 0.13 -2.27 21.55
N LYS A 444 0.16 -3.43 20.86
CA LYS A 444 0.18 -4.75 21.50
C LYS A 444 1.37 -4.93 22.45
N VAL A 445 2.54 -4.42 22.07
CA VAL A 445 3.78 -4.52 22.85
C VAL A 445 3.80 -3.50 23.99
N GLU A 446 3.35 -2.26 23.74
CA GLU A 446 3.40 -1.15 24.69
C GLU A 446 2.37 -1.29 25.82
N TYR A 447 1.08 -1.43 25.46
CA TYR A 447 -0.02 -1.50 26.42
C TYR A 447 -0.26 -2.94 26.93
N GLY A 448 0.29 -3.94 26.22
CA GLY A 448 0.08 -5.35 26.50
C GLY A 448 -1.26 -5.89 25.94
N PRO A 449 -1.37 -7.23 25.77
CA PRO A 449 -2.45 -7.85 25.00
C PRO A 449 -3.79 -7.98 25.74
N ARG A 450 -3.82 -7.70 27.05
CA ARG A 450 -5.05 -7.60 27.86
C ARG A 450 -5.33 -6.15 28.31
N SER A 451 -5.00 -5.18 27.45
CA SER A 451 -5.38 -3.78 27.63
C SER A 451 -6.63 -3.44 26.82
N SER A 452 -7.41 -2.46 27.29
CA SER A 452 -8.56 -1.93 26.55
C SER A 452 -8.15 -1.30 25.22
N VAL A 453 -6.98 -0.64 25.18
CA VAL A 453 -6.38 -0.09 23.95
C VAL A 453 -6.11 -1.19 22.93
N ALA A 454 -5.48 -2.31 23.33
CA ALA A 454 -5.26 -3.45 22.43
C ALA A 454 -6.57 -4.12 22.00
N ALA A 455 -7.60 -4.15 22.86
CA ALA A 455 -8.93 -4.66 22.53
C ALA A 455 -9.59 -3.85 21.41
N VAL A 456 -9.57 -2.52 21.50
CA VAL A 456 -10.09 -1.62 20.44
C VAL A 456 -9.33 -1.84 19.12
N PHE A 457 -8.00 -1.89 19.16
CA PHE A 457 -7.19 -2.19 17.97
C PHE A 457 -7.51 -3.57 17.36
N MET A 458 -7.83 -4.57 18.18
CA MET A 458 -8.23 -5.90 17.70
C MET A 458 -9.60 -5.88 17.02
N THR A 459 -10.60 -5.26 17.65
CA THR A 459 -11.92 -5.03 17.05
C THR A 459 -11.79 -4.31 15.70
N HIS A 460 -10.94 -3.30 15.63
CA HIS A 460 -10.66 -2.58 14.39
C HIS A 460 -9.97 -3.42 13.32
N ALA A 461 -8.97 -4.23 13.70
CA ALA A 461 -8.27 -5.11 12.76
C ALA A 461 -9.21 -6.18 12.18
N ILE A 462 -10.13 -6.72 13.00
CA ILE A 462 -11.16 -7.67 12.55
C ILE A 462 -12.15 -6.99 11.60
N LEU A 463 -12.67 -5.81 11.97
CA LEU A 463 -13.62 -5.08 11.12
C LEU A 463 -13.00 -4.67 9.79
N ASN A 464 -11.76 -4.17 9.76
CA ASN A 464 -11.04 -3.81 8.53
C ASN A 464 -10.37 -5.00 7.81
N GLU A 465 -10.59 -6.25 8.27
CA GLU A 465 -10.04 -7.49 7.70
C GLU A 465 -8.49 -7.53 7.60
N ASN A 466 -7.80 -6.73 8.42
CA ASN A 466 -6.34 -6.57 8.40
C ASN A 466 -5.62 -7.83 8.93
N SER A 467 -5.44 -8.78 8.02
CA SER A 467 -4.82 -10.08 8.27
C SER A 467 -3.40 -9.98 8.85
N SER A 468 -2.67 -8.89 8.56
CA SER A 468 -1.32 -8.64 9.05
C SER A 468 -1.29 -8.38 10.55
N ILE A 469 -2.26 -7.60 11.06
CA ILE A 469 -2.43 -7.33 12.50
C ILE A 469 -3.08 -8.51 13.21
N ILE A 470 -4.16 -9.10 12.66
CA ILE A 470 -4.85 -10.25 13.26
C ILE A 470 -3.86 -11.41 13.49
N ARG A 471 -3.01 -11.73 12.50
CA ARG A 471 -1.99 -12.78 12.63
C ARG A 471 -0.95 -12.47 13.70
N ASP A 472 -0.52 -11.22 13.82
CA ASP A 472 0.44 -10.81 14.86
C ASP A 472 -0.19 -10.88 16.27
N TYR A 473 -1.46 -10.49 16.39
CA TYR A 473 -2.21 -10.50 17.64
C TYR A 473 -2.48 -11.93 18.15
N LEU A 474 -2.76 -12.88 17.24
CA LEU A 474 -3.20 -14.23 17.57
C LEU A 474 -2.14 -15.33 17.46
N LEU A 475 -1.21 -15.23 16.50
CA LEU A 475 -0.32 -16.34 16.12
C LEU A 475 1.17 -16.02 16.33
N SER A 476 1.50 -14.87 16.95
CA SER A 476 2.87 -14.53 17.34
C SER A 476 3.37 -15.42 18.48
N LYS A 477 4.33 -16.30 18.18
CA LYS A 477 4.91 -17.25 19.14
C LYS A 477 5.65 -16.59 20.32
N ASN A 478 6.04 -15.33 20.17
CA ASN A 478 6.93 -14.61 21.09
C ASN A 478 6.19 -13.60 21.98
N SER A 479 4.86 -13.48 21.86
CA SER A 479 4.07 -12.51 22.63
C SER A 479 2.69 -13.07 22.96
N ALA A 480 2.19 -12.81 24.16
CA ALA A 480 0.85 -13.26 24.56
C ALA A 480 -0.24 -12.70 23.63
N THR A 481 -1.29 -13.49 23.42
CA THR A 481 -2.33 -13.23 22.42
C THR A 481 -3.36 -12.23 22.91
N VAL A 482 -3.84 -11.34 22.03
CA VAL A 482 -5.04 -10.53 22.31
C VAL A 482 -6.27 -11.42 22.17
N PRO A 483 -7.16 -11.55 23.17
CA PRO A 483 -8.30 -12.45 23.09
C PRO A 483 -9.31 -12.06 21.99
N VAL A 484 -9.89 -13.07 21.35
CA VAL A 484 -11.09 -12.94 20.49
C VAL A 484 -12.32 -13.12 21.36
N THR A 485 -13.39 -12.37 21.08
CA THR A 485 -14.65 -12.40 21.82
C THR A 485 -15.84 -12.78 20.91
N LEU A 486 -16.96 -13.21 21.50
CA LEU A 486 -18.19 -13.45 20.74
C LEU A 486 -18.71 -12.16 20.05
N LYS A 487 -18.52 -10.99 20.69
CA LYS A 487 -18.81 -9.66 20.14
C LYS A 487 -18.18 -9.47 18.74
N HIS A 488 -16.95 -9.93 18.52
CA HIS A 488 -16.29 -9.87 17.21
C HIS A 488 -17.05 -10.65 16.11
N PHE A 489 -17.57 -11.84 16.42
CA PHE A 489 -18.36 -12.62 15.46
C PHE A 489 -19.74 -11.99 15.22
N GLN A 490 -20.36 -11.43 16.25
CA GLN A 490 -21.62 -10.68 16.12
C GLN A 490 -21.43 -9.44 15.23
N MET A 491 -20.30 -8.74 15.35
CA MET A 491 -19.93 -7.63 14.46
C MET A 491 -19.72 -8.08 13.01
N LEU A 492 -18.99 -9.18 12.77
CA LEU A 492 -18.81 -9.72 11.41
C LEU A 492 -20.15 -10.15 10.78
N ALA A 493 -21.04 -10.77 11.57
CA ALA A 493 -22.41 -11.11 11.16
C ALA A 493 -23.23 -9.88 10.78
N ARG A 494 -23.17 -8.85 11.63
CA ARG A 494 -23.83 -7.56 11.47
C ARG A 494 -23.38 -6.83 10.19
N MET A 495 -22.13 -7.05 9.77
CA MET A 495 -21.50 -6.46 8.58
C MET A 495 -21.48 -7.37 7.34
N ASN A 496 -22.00 -8.60 7.41
CA ASN A 496 -21.92 -9.62 6.35
C ASN A 496 -20.48 -9.91 5.84
N ARG A 497 -19.47 -9.89 6.73
CA ARG A 497 -18.06 -10.12 6.39
C ARG A 497 -17.62 -11.56 6.62
N PRO A 498 -16.69 -12.12 5.82
CA PRO A 498 -16.14 -13.45 6.07
C PRO A 498 -15.34 -13.48 7.38
N ILE A 499 -15.20 -14.65 7.99
CA ILE A 499 -14.32 -14.83 9.14
C ILE A 499 -12.89 -15.00 8.64
N ASN A 500 -11.95 -14.22 9.19
CA ASN A 500 -10.55 -14.30 8.82
C ASN A 500 -9.94 -15.65 9.26
N TYR A 501 -9.22 -16.34 8.37
CA TYR A 501 -8.67 -17.67 8.65
C TYR A 501 -7.74 -17.72 9.88
N ASN A 502 -7.06 -16.61 10.21
CA ASN A 502 -6.19 -16.54 11.40
C ASN A 502 -7.00 -16.66 12.71
N ILE A 503 -8.26 -16.21 12.70
CA ILE A 503 -9.19 -16.36 13.85
C ILE A 503 -9.55 -17.83 14.04
N ILE A 504 -9.77 -18.58 12.95
CA ILE A 504 -10.07 -20.01 13.03
C ILE A 504 -8.84 -20.82 13.46
N ALA A 505 -7.66 -20.50 12.91
CA ALA A 505 -6.40 -21.10 13.35
C ALA A 505 -6.14 -20.87 14.85
N TYR A 506 -6.55 -19.71 15.39
CA TYR A 506 -6.53 -19.42 16.82
C TYR A 506 -7.60 -20.22 17.59
N LEU A 507 -8.84 -20.32 17.12
CA LEU A 507 -9.87 -21.13 17.79
C LEU A 507 -9.51 -22.63 17.86
N LEU A 508 -8.80 -23.15 16.86
CA LEU A 508 -8.27 -24.53 16.88
C LEU A 508 -7.23 -24.75 18.00
N SER A 509 -6.58 -23.71 18.53
CA SER A 509 -5.73 -23.83 19.73
C SER A 509 -6.53 -23.80 21.06
N CYS A 510 -7.86 -23.91 21.01
CA CYS A 510 -8.77 -24.00 22.17
C CYS A 510 -8.66 -22.85 23.20
N PRO A 511 -8.68 -21.57 22.74
CA PRO A 511 -8.53 -20.41 23.62
C PRO A 511 -9.72 -20.25 24.57
N GLU A 512 -9.50 -19.58 25.69
CA GLU A 512 -10.56 -19.25 26.66
C GLU A 512 -11.71 -18.50 25.96
N PHE A 513 -12.94 -18.86 26.32
CA PHE A 513 -14.14 -18.25 25.76
C PHE A 513 -14.46 -16.95 26.50
N TYR A 514 -14.67 -15.88 25.74
CA TYR A 514 -15.14 -14.59 26.25
C TYR A 514 -16.30 -14.09 25.39
N ARG A 515 -17.38 -13.60 26.01
CA ARG A 515 -18.50 -12.96 25.31
C ARG A 515 -18.09 -11.60 24.75
N SER A 516 -17.40 -10.83 25.56
CA SER A 516 -16.96 -9.46 25.26
C SER A 516 -15.66 -9.13 26.02
N GLU A 517 -15.07 -8.00 25.68
CA GLU A 517 -13.78 -7.55 26.19
C GLU A 517 -13.79 -7.26 27.70
N GLU A 518 -14.92 -6.83 28.25
CA GLU A 518 -15.05 -6.52 29.69
C GLU A 518 -14.81 -7.75 30.56
N GLU A 519 -15.09 -8.97 30.08
CA GLU A 519 -14.89 -10.21 30.82
C GLU A 519 -13.40 -10.45 31.12
N TYR A 520 -12.51 -10.38 30.11
CA TYR A 520 -11.07 -10.61 30.33
C TYR A 520 -10.34 -9.39 30.91
N LEU A 521 -10.85 -8.17 30.67
CA LEU A 521 -10.33 -6.95 31.28
C LEU A 521 -10.59 -6.94 32.80
N SER A 522 -11.81 -7.29 33.22
CA SER A 522 -12.19 -7.37 34.64
C SER A 522 -11.37 -8.42 35.42
N GLN A 523 -11.10 -9.58 34.80
CA GLN A 523 -10.20 -10.59 35.36
C GLN A 523 -8.79 -10.01 35.64
N CYS A 524 -8.25 -9.22 34.72
CA CYS A 524 -6.93 -8.60 34.89
C CYS A 524 -6.87 -7.56 36.00
N GLU A 525 -7.93 -6.75 36.19
CA GLU A 525 -8.01 -5.86 37.34
C GLU A 525 -8.10 -6.62 38.67
N ALA A 526 -8.89 -7.70 38.71
CA ALA A 526 -9.00 -8.54 39.90
C ALA A 526 -7.66 -9.17 40.30
N ILE A 527 -6.88 -9.67 39.33
CA ILE A 527 -5.53 -10.21 39.56
C ILE A 527 -4.61 -9.14 40.15
N LYS A 528 -4.51 -7.96 39.54
CA LYS A 528 -3.71 -6.83 40.07
C LYS A 528 -4.10 -6.47 41.50
N ARG A 529 -5.40 -6.32 41.79
CA ARG A 529 -5.92 -6.02 43.14
C ARG A 529 -5.64 -7.14 44.16
N THR A 530 -5.40 -8.38 43.72
CA THR A 530 -5.12 -9.53 44.59
C THR A 530 -3.63 -9.63 44.93
N GLU A 531 -2.74 -9.30 43.98
CA GLU A 531 -1.30 -9.24 44.23
C GLU A 531 -0.94 -8.16 45.28
N PHE A 532 -1.55 -6.98 45.20
CA PHE A 532 -1.38 -5.92 46.21
C PHE A 532 -1.95 -6.26 47.61
N LYS A 533 -2.84 -7.27 47.73
CA LYS A 533 -3.46 -7.65 49.01
C LYS A 533 -2.66 -8.66 49.85
N LYS A 534 -1.52 -9.16 49.36
CA LYS A 534 -0.63 -10.06 50.13
C LYS A 534 0.33 -9.36 51.10
N VAL A 535 0.21 -8.04 51.28
CA VAL A 535 0.95 -7.27 52.30
C VAL A 535 -0.03 -6.61 53.29
N LYS A 536 0.10 -6.97 54.57
CA LYS A 536 -0.53 -6.32 55.74
C LYS A 536 0.60 -5.71 56.60
N ASN A 537 0.45 -4.69 57.44
CA ASN A 537 -0.55 -3.65 57.76
C ASN A 537 0.17 -2.71 58.78
N PRO A 538 -0.41 -1.59 59.27
CA PRO A 538 -1.38 -0.64 58.72
C PRO A 538 -0.77 0.81 58.66
N SER A 539 -1.38 1.83 58.06
CA SER A 539 -2.34 2.74 58.74
C SER A 539 -2.96 3.78 57.78
N SER A 540 -4.15 4.25 58.13
CA SER A 540 -5.09 5.17 57.44
C SER A 540 -4.55 6.47 56.82
N ILE A 541 -5.12 6.88 55.65
CA ILE A 541 -6.10 7.99 55.50
C ILE A 541 -6.66 7.99 54.04
N SER A 542 -7.82 8.60 53.83
CA SER A 542 -8.70 8.49 52.64
C SER A 542 -8.58 9.63 51.62
N LEU A 543 -8.65 9.32 50.31
CA LEU A 543 -9.47 9.95 49.24
C LEU A 543 -9.09 9.35 47.86
N PRO A 544 -9.96 9.42 46.81
CA PRO A 544 -9.75 8.68 45.57
C PRO A 544 -8.90 9.46 44.55
N GLN A 545 -7.77 8.87 44.14
CA GLN A 545 -7.07 9.23 42.90
C GLN A 545 -6.66 7.96 42.15
N VAL A 546 -6.72 8.01 40.82
CA VAL A 546 -6.28 6.93 39.93
C VAL A 546 -4.76 6.87 39.95
N SER A 547 -4.20 5.92 40.70
CA SER A 547 -2.75 5.74 40.83
C SER A 547 -2.22 4.70 39.84
N VAL A 548 -1.75 5.18 38.68
CA VAL A 548 -0.87 4.38 37.80
C VAL A 548 0.54 4.41 38.38
N VAL A 549 0.99 3.29 38.97
CA VAL A 549 2.33 3.17 39.56
C VAL A 549 3.37 2.94 38.45
N ILE A 550 4.25 3.92 38.24
CA ILE A 550 5.43 3.83 37.37
C ILE A 550 6.64 3.41 38.21
N PRO A 551 7.43 2.39 37.80
CA PRO A 551 8.72 2.10 38.41
C PRO A 551 9.88 2.83 37.68
N GLN A 552 10.44 3.84 38.34
CA GLN A 552 11.75 4.48 38.09
C GLN A 552 12.32 4.84 39.47
N ASN A 553 13.63 4.86 39.78
CA ASN A 553 14.86 4.45 39.11
C ASN A 553 15.96 4.38 40.20
N SER A 554 17.01 3.56 40.09
CA SER A 554 18.27 3.84 40.82
C SER A 554 19.50 3.20 40.16
N LEU A 555 20.59 3.97 40.10
CA LEU A 555 21.83 3.65 39.39
C LEU A 555 23.04 3.57 40.34
N PHE A 556 23.96 2.65 40.04
CA PHE A 556 25.35 2.50 40.55
C PHE A 556 25.57 2.22 42.06
N THR A 557 26.31 1.17 42.41
CA THR A 557 27.79 1.28 42.52
C THR A 557 28.58 -0.05 42.45
N ARG A 558 29.89 0.10 42.23
CA ARG A 558 30.96 -0.88 41.95
C ARG A 558 31.02 -2.19 42.79
N GLY A 559 30.88 -3.33 42.10
CA GLY A 559 31.98 -4.28 41.82
C GLY A 559 32.58 -5.19 42.90
N ARG A 560 32.62 -6.53 42.62
CA ARG A 560 33.78 -7.42 42.87
C ARG A 560 33.67 -8.81 42.19
N LYS A 561 34.79 -9.23 41.58
CA LYS A 561 35.30 -10.61 41.33
C LYS A 561 34.38 -11.70 40.71
N ARG A 562 34.77 -12.16 39.51
CA ARG A 562 34.33 -13.41 38.85
C ARG A 562 34.88 -14.68 39.56
N PRO A 563 34.10 -15.77 39.64
CA PRO A 563 34.62 -17.14 39.70
C PRO A 563 34.79 -17.77 38.30
N ARG A 564 35.67 -18.77 38.22
CA ARG A 564 36.21 -19.38 37.00
C ARG A 564 35.24 -20.31 36.24
N ARG A 565 35.52 -20.49 34.94
CA ARG A 565 35.17 -21.69 34.16
C ARG A 565 35.68 -22.97 34.84
N ASN A 566 34.90 -24.04 34.71
CA ASN A 566 35.25 -25.45 34.52
C ASN A 566 33.93 -26.12 34.10
N ALA A 567 33.84 -27.20 33.33
CA ALA A 567 34.68 -27.94 32.39
C ALA A 567 33.73 -29.05 31.89
N ALA A 568 33.79 -29.46 30.63
CA ALA A 568 32.86 -30.45 30.11
C ALA A 568 33.30 -31.89 30.46
N THR A 569 32.35 -32.78 30.75
CA THR A 569 32.57 -34.23 30.72
C THR A 569 31.39 -34.94 30.07
N THR A 570 31.68 -35.50 28.91
CA THR A 570 30.88 -36.47 28.15
C THR A 570 30.76 -37.79 28.92
N ILE A 571 29.59 -38.43 28.93
CA ILE A 571 29.46 -39.88 29.18
C ILE A 571 28.48 -40.48 28.17
N GLN A 572 28.87 -41.60 27.58
CA GLN A 572 28.16 -42.32 26.53
C GLN A 572 27.83 -43.74 27.01
N SER A 573 26.59 -44.16 26.80
CA SER A 573 26.11 -45.54 26.49
C SER A 573 26.83 -46.81 27.02
N TYR A 574 26.03 -47.62 27.75
CA TYR A 574 25.86 -49.09 27.64
C TYR A 574 27.03 -50.08 27.78
N ALA A 575 26.92 -50.97 28.79
CA ALA A 575 27.02 -52.44 28.66
C ALA A 575 26.32 -53.16 29.84
N VAL A 576 25.89 -54.42 29.62
CA VAL A 576 25.12 -55.39 30.44
C VAL A 576 25.89 -56.73 30.38
N PRO A 577 25.74 -57.81 31.20
CA PRO A 577 24.78 -58.18 32.27
C PRO A 577 25.47 -58.49 33.64
N ASP A 578 24.78 -58.83 34.75
CA ASP A 578 24.24 -60.16 35.11
C ASP A 578 23.57 -60.15 36.51
N SER A 579 22.97 -61.28 36.89
CA SER A 579 22.43 -61.67 38.21
C SER A 579 20.92 -61.52 38.45
N ASP A 580 20.28 -62.64 38.17
CA ASP A 580 19.05 -63.24 38.64
C ASP A 580 18.41 -62.84 40.00
N ASP A 581 17.10 -63.17 40.02
CA ASP A 581 16.27 -63.64 41.14
C ASP A 581 15.46 -62.71 42.08
N GLU A 582 14.35 -63.30 42.55
CA GLU A 582 13.40 -62.90 43.61
C GLU A 582 12.34 -61.80 43.35
N SER A 583 11.25 -62.24 42.72
CA SER A 583 9.90 -62.25 43.32
C SER A 583 9.45 -61.05 44.18
N LYS A 584 8.62 -60.16 43.61
CA LYS A 584 7.62 -59.39 44.40
C LYS A 584 6.44 -58.88 43.57
N LEU A 585 5.23 -59.34 43.90
CA LEU A 585 4.02 -58.56 43.63
C LEU A 585 4.05 -57.32 44.53
N MET A 586 4.04 -56.14 43.93
CA MET A 586 3.44 -54.96 44.54
C MET A 586 2.62 -54.24 43.48
N GLU A 587 1.46 -53.75 43.89
CA GLU A 587 0.53 -53.00 43.07
C GLU A 587 1.24 -51.76 42.53
N VAL A 588 1.24 -51.61 41.20
CA VAL A 588 1.50 -50.32 40.58
C VAL A 588 0.26 -49.48 40.83
N GLU A 589 0.28 -48.69 41.92
CA GLU A 589 -0.48 -47.45 41.93
C GLU A 589 0.02 -46.65 40.71
N GLU A 590 -0.77 -46.65 39.63
CA GLU A 590 -0.56 -45.72 38.54
C GLU A 590 -0.68 -44.32 39.13
N GLU A 591 0.46 -43.67 39.32
CA GLU A 591 0.57 -42.29 39.75
C GLU A 591 -0.14 -41.43 38.68
N VAL A 592 -1.44 -41.14 38.92
CA VAL A 592 -2.32 -40.45 37.99
C VAL A 592 -1.79 -39.03 37.78
N LYS A 593 -0.94 -38.88 36.75
CA LYS A 593 -0.33 -37.61 36.38
C LYS A 593 -1.44 -36.58 36.14
N PRO A 594 -1.32 -35.34 36.68
CA PRO A 594 -2.38 -34.32 36.62
C PRO A 594 -2.55 -33.66 35.23
N LEU A 595 -2.37 -34.44 34.15
CA LEU A 595 -2.51 -34.04 32.74
C LEU A 595 -3.95 -33.69 32.33
N ASP A 596 -4.96 -34.36 32.92
CA ASP A 596 -6.37 -34.24 32.51
C ASP A 596 -6.96 -32.83 32.70
N THR A 597 -6.51 -32.07 33.71
CA THR A 597 -7.15 -30.78 34.05
C THR A 597 -7.01 -29.70 32.97
N LYS A 598 -5.95 -29.74 32.17
CA LYS A 598 -5.70 -28.76 31.11
C LYS A 598 -6.45 -29.15 29.83
N GLU A 599 -6.33 -30.40 29.39
CA GLU A 599 -6.97 -30.88 28.16
C GLU A 599 -8.50 -30.83 28.28
N ARG A 600 -9.04 -31.20 29.45
CA ARG A 600 -10.46 -31.06 29.76
C ARG A 600 -10.95 -29.60 29.74
N ARG A 601 -10.11 -28.64 30.12
CA ARG A 601 -10.41 -27.20 30.01
C ARG A 601 -10.39 -26.72 28.56
N GLU A 602 -9.39 -27.13 27.79
CA GLU A 602 -9.30 -26.83 26.35
C GLU A 602 -10.52 -27.40 25.60
N ALA A 603 -10.94 -28.64 25.90
CA ALA A 603 -12.15 -29.25 25.36
C ALA A 603 -13.42 -28.47 25.72
N LEU A 604 -13.58 -28.09 27.00
CA LEU A 604 -14.73 -27.29 27.46
C LEU A 604 -14.80 -25.92 26.76
N ASN A 605 -13.65 -25.25 26.61
CA ASN A 605 -13.56 -23.98 25.88
C ASN A 605 -14.00 -24.14 24.42
N LEU A 606 -13.47 -25.15 23.71
CA LEU A 606 -13.81 -25.39 22.30
C LEU A 606 -15.29 -25.77 22.13
N GLN A 607 -15.85 -26.58 23.02
CA GLN A 607 -17.29 -26.89 23.05
C GLN A 607 -18.14 -25.63 23.27
N THR A 608 -17.71 -24.73 24.15
CA THR A 608 -18.39 -23.46 24.44
C THR A 608 -18.35 -22.51 23.23
N TRP A 609 -17.21 -22.40 22.54
CA TRP A 609 -17.10 -21.70 21.26
C TRP A 609 -18.03 -22.30 20.20
N ILE A 610 -18.01 -23.61 19.98
CA ILE A 610 -18.87 -24.28 18.99
C ILE A 610 -20.35 -24.04 19.27
N LYS A 611 -20.77 -24.08 20.54
CA LYS A 611 -22.15 -23.80 20.96
C LYS A 611 -22.58 -22.38 20.59
N HIS A 612 -21.87 -21.37 21.10
CA HIS A 612 -22.27 -19.98 20.92
C HIS A 612 -22.11 -19.50 19.47
N LEU A 613 -21.11 -19.98 18.73
CA LEU A 613 -21.00 -19.75 17.29
C LEU A 613 -22.15 -20.42 16.50
N GLY A 614 -22.62 -21.60 16.95
CA GLY A 614 -23.82 -22.23 16.41
C GLY A 614 -25.10 -21.43 16.66
N GLU A 615 -25.23 -20.80 17.83
CA GLU A 615 -26.35 -19.89 18.15
C GLU A 615 -26.33 -18.64 17.27
N VAL A 616 -25.16 -18.04 17.02
CA VAL A 616 -24.99 -16.93 16.07
C VAL A 616 -25.40 -17.35 14.66
N LEU A 617 -24.95 -18.52 14.18
CA LEU A 617 -25.31 -19.05 12.86
C LEU A 617 -26.83 -19.24 12.72
N LYS A 618 -27.48 -19.87 13.71
CA LYS A 618 -28.94 -20.10 13.69
C LYS A 618 -29.72 -18.79 13.70
N THR A 619 -29.26 -17.78 14.45
CA THR A 619 -29.88 -16.45 14.51
C THR A 619 -29.78 -15.74 13.16
N GLU A 620 -28.62 -15.77 12.50
CA GLU A 620 -28.41 -15.15 11.20
C GLU A 620 -29.17 -15.87 10.07
N GLN A 621 -29.21 -17.20 10.08
CA GLN A 621 -30.05 -17.97 9.16
C GLN A 621 -31.54 -17.65 9.33
N ALA A 622 -32.03 -17.51 10.56
CA ALA A 622 -33.40 -17.09 10.83
C ALA A 622 -33.68 -15.66 10.30
N ARG A 623 -32.75 -14.72 10.50
CA ARG A 623 -32.87 -13.35 9.95
C ARG A 623 -32.91 -13.35 8.43
N LEU A 624 -32.06 -14.15 7.76
CA LEU A 624 -32.06 -14.29 6.30
C LEU A 624 -33.35 -14.90 5.77
N ARG A 625 -33.90 -15.92 6.44
CA ARG A 625 -35.22 -16.49 6.08
C ARG A 625 -36.33 -15.45 6.21
N GLN A 626 -36.32 -14.63 7.26
CA GLN A 626 -37.28 -13.51 7.41
C GLN A 626 -37.11 -12.44 6.32
N ARG A 627 -35.86 -12.04 6.01
CA ARG A 627 -35.57 -11.06 4.94
C ARG A 627 -36.01 -11.58 3.56
N LYS A 628 -35.71 -12.84 3.24
CA LYS A 628 -36.17 -13.51 2.02
C LYS A 628 -37.70 -13.45 1.91
N LYS A 629 -38.41 -13.83 2.99
CA LYS A 629 -39.88 -13.76 3.04
C LYS A 629 -40.42 -12.35 2.77
N ARG A 630 -39.86 -11.30 3.38
CA ARG A 630 -40.28 -9.91 3.10
C ARG A 630 -40.04 -9.49 1.64
N LEU A 631 -38.89 -9.85 1.07
CA LEU A 631 -38.59 -9.55 -0.33
C LEU A 631 -39.49 -10.31 -1.31
N GLU A 632 -39.92 -11.53 -0.97
CA GLU A 632 -40.90 -12.31 -1.73
C GLU A 632 -42.32 -11.74 -1.61
N GLU A 633 -42.68 -11.17 -0.45
CA GLU A 633 -43.94 -10.45 -0.21
C GLU A 633 -43.98 -9.09 -0.96
N GLU A 634 -42.85 -8.37 -1.01
CA GLU A 634 -42.72 -7.06 -1.68
C GLU A 634 -42.55 -7.18 -3.21
N ASN A 635 -41.84 -8.21 -3.71
CA ASN A 635 -41.52 -8.39 -5.12
C ASN A 635 -41.66 -9.86 -5.57
N PRO A 636 -42.89 -10.37 -5.74
CA PRO A 636 -43.13 -11.75 -6.17
C PRO A 636 -42.70 -11.96 -7.64
N GLY A 637 -41.46 -12.43 -7.84
CA GLY A 637 -41.03 -12.96 -9.14
C GLY A 637 -39.52 -13.07 -9.40
N THR A 638 -38.68 -12.16 -8.88
CA THR A 638 -37.36 -11.95 -9.52
C THR A 638 -36.19 -11.53 -8.61
N ILE A 639 -36.14 -11.94 -7.34
CA ILE A 639 -34.96 -11.69 -6.48
C ILE A 639 -34.46 -12.99 -5.84
N ILE A 640 -33.36 -13.53 -6.34
CA ILE A 640 -32.54 -14.48 -5.58
C ILE A 640 -31.78 -13.65 -4.55
N PRO A 641 -32.00 -13.82 -3.23
CA PRO A 641 -31.28 -13.04 -2.24
C PRO A 641 -29.78 -13.37 -2.28
N ASP A 642 -28.94 -12.33 -2.20
CA ASP A 642 -27.49 -12.48 -2.23
C ASP A 642 -26.98 -13.45 -1.15
N LYS A 643 -25.99 -14.25 -1.51
CA LYS A 643 -25.40 -15.24 -0.61
C LYS A 643 -24.65 -14.53 0.52
N ASN A 644 -25.24 -14.54 1.72
CA ASN A 644 -24.61 -14.02 2.92
C ASN A 644 -23.24 -14.71 3.15
N ILE A 645 -22.18 -13.91 3.07
CA ILE A 645 -20.79 -14.36 3.06
C ILE A 645 -20.39 -14.83 4.46
N PHE A 646 -20.85 -14.13 5.50
CA PHE A 646 -20.62 -14.51 6.89
C PHE A 646 -21.22 -15.89 7.20
N VAL A 647 -22.49 -16.13 6.89
CA VAL A 647 -23.19 -17.40 7.13
C VAL A 647 -22.51 -18.54 6.39
N ARG A 648 -22.10 -18.33 5.13
CA ARG A 648 -21.35 -19.34 4.36
C ARG A 648 -20.00 -19.65 5.00
N SER A 649 -19.26 -18.62 5.41
CA SER A 649 -17.97 -18.75 6.11
C SER A 649 -18.16 -19.52 7.42
N LEU A 650 -18.98 -19.00 8.34
CA LEU A 650 -19.24 -19.61 9.64
C LEU A 650 -19.75 -21.05 9.56
N SER A 651 -20.58 -21.40 8.58
CA SER A 651 -21.03 -22.79 8.36
C SER A 651 -19.87 -23.74 8.00
N SER A 652 -18.93 -23.28 7.16
CA SER A 652 -17.72 -24.03 6.82
C SER A 652 -16.82 -24.19 8.04
N GLU A 653 -16.53 -23.09 8.74
CA GLU A 653 -15.60 -23.10 9.87
C GLU A 653 -16.16 -23.89 11.08
N LEU A 654 -17.47 -23.86 11.33
CA LEU A 654 -18.10 -24.71 12.35
C LEU A 654 -18.00 -26.20 12.03
N ARG A 655 -18.08 -26.61 10.76
CA ARG A 655 -17.85 -28.01 10.36
C ARG A 655 -16.40 -28.42 10.67
N LEU A 656 -15.42 -27.54 10.44
CA LEU A 656 -14.01 -27.77 10.79
C LEU A 656 -13.77 -27.83 12.31
N LEU A 657 -14.33 -26.89 13.09
CA LEU A 657 -14.20 -26.87 14.55
C LEU A 657 -14.87 -28.11 15.19
N ARG A 658 -16.07 -28.49 14.74
CA ARG A 658 -16.77 -29.72 15.18
C ARG A 658 -15.96 -30.97 14.85
N LYS A 659 -15.34 -31.03 13.66
CA LYS A 659 -14.44 -32.13 13.26
C LYS A 659 -13.22 -32.21 14.18
N HIS A 660 -12.51 -31.09 14.39
CA HIS A 660 -11.34 -31.04 15.26
C HIS A 660 -11.68 -31.43 16.71
N ASN A 661 -12.80 -30.97 17.26
CA ASN A 661 -13.25 -31.35 18.59
C ASN A 661 -13.49 -32.87 18.73
N ARG A 662 -14.07 -33.52 17.71
CA ARG A 662 -14.23 -34.98 17.70
C ARG A 662 -12.90 -35.72 17.54
N GLU A 663 -12.02 -35.27 16.66
CA GLU A 663 -10.72 -35.90 16.43
C GLU A 663 -9.79 -35.78 17.64
N ARG A 664 -9.87 -34.68 18.39
CA ARG A 664 -8.97 -34.39 19.53
C ARG A 664 -9.52 -34.82 20.89
N TYR A 665 -10.85 -34.83 21.08
CA TYR A 665 -11.48 -35.10 22.39
C TYR A 665 -12.61 -36.15 22.33
N GLY A 666 -12.98 -36.66 21.15
CA GLY A 666 -14.09 -37.61 20.95
C GLY A 666 -13.85 -39.03 21.46
N HIS A 667 -12.77 -39.26 22.21
CA HIS A 667 -12.49 -40.51 22.92
C HIS A 667 -12.75 -40.43 24.44
N GLN A 668 -13.21 -39.29 24.97
CA GLN A 668 -13.77 -39.25 26.33
C GLN A 668 -15.25 -39.65 26.30
N PRO A 669 -15.64 -40.83 26.83
CA PRO A 669 -17.04 -41.22 26.91
C PRO A 669 -17.74 -40.37 27.98
N LYS A 670 -18.64 -39.48 27.55
CA LYS A 670 -19.65 -38.89 28.44
C LYS A 670 -20.94 -39.68 28.31
N GLU A 671 -21.26 -40.42 29.37
CA GLU A 671 -22.32 -41.43 29.45
C GLU A 671 -23.76 -40.86 29.42
N ASN A 672 -23.98 -39.62 28.95
CA ASN A 672 -25.29 -38.94 29.01
C ASN A 672 -25.59 -37.94 27.88
N ASP A 673 -24.73 -37.76 26.86
CA ASP A 673 -25.09 -36.94 25.68
C ASP A 673 -25.81 -37.81 24.63
N VAL A 674 -27.14 -37.74 24.63
CA VAL A 674 -27.99 -38.33 23.58
C VAL A 674 -27.63 -37.70 22.23
N PRO A 675 -27.39 -38.49 21.16
CA PRO A 675 -27.23 -37.94 19.82
C PRO A 675 -28.52 -37.28 19.36
N VAL A 676 -28.57 -35.95 19.41
CA VAL A 676 -29.56 -35.19 18.64
C VAL A 676 -29.01 -35.09 17.23
N ASP A 677 -29.44 -36.02 16.38
CA ASP A 677 -29.28 -35.89 14.93
C ASP A 677 -29.97 -34.58 14.49
N GLU A 678 -29.16 -33.56 14.16
CA GLU A 678 -29.68 -32.34 13.54
C GLU A 678 -30.24 -32.73 12.16
N TYR A 679 -31.56 -32.64 11.99
CA TYR A 679 -32.24 -32.87 10.71
C TYR A 679 -31.59 -32.04 9.59
N ASP A 680 -31.06 -32.74 8.59
CA ASP A 680 -30.36 -32.17 7.44
C ASP A 680 -31.38 -31.63 6.42
N ASP A 681 -31.95 -30.46 6.71
CA ASP A 681 -32.88 -29.73 5.83
C ASP A 681 -32.14 -28.84 4.80
N ASP A 682 -31.16 -29.44 4.12
CA ASP A 682 -30.49 -28.90 2.91
C ASP A 682 -31.03 -29.64 1.66
N GLY A 683 -32.34 -29.91 1.64
CA GLY A 683 -33.08 -30.68 0.64
C GLY A 683 -33.25 -30.02 -0.73
N GLU A 684 -32.30 -29.21 -1.22
CA GLU A 684 -32.37 -28.61 -2.56
C GLU A 684 -31.03 -28.58 -3.31
N TYR A 685 -30.44 -29.76 -3.50
CA TYR A 685 -29.46 -29.98 -4.58
C TYR A 685 -29.77 -31.26 -5.38
N VAL A 686 -30.88 -31.25 -6.13
CA VAL A 686 -31.20 -32.30 -7.08
C VAL A 686 -30.15 -32.31 -8.20
N TYR A 687 -29.16 -33.20 -8.05
CA TYR A 687 -28.16 -33.48 -9.08
C TYR A 687 -28.87 -34.05 -10.32
N ARG A 688 -29.21 -33.20 -11.29
CA ARG A 688 -29.76 -33.63 -12.59
C ARG A 688 -28.70 -34.46 -13.31
N GLY A 689 -28.78 -35.78 -13.14
CA GLY A 689 -27.95 -36.74 -13.85
C GLY A 689 -27.98 -36.49 -15.34
N THR A 690 -26.79 -36.46 -15.96
CA THR A 690 -26.62 -36.26 -17.39
C THR A 690 -27.34 -37.37 -18.16
N ARG A 691 -28.30 -36.98 -19.02
CA ARG A 691 -29.05 -37.89 -19.89
C ARG A 691 -28.08 -38.74 -20.72
N THR A 692 -28.00 -40.03 -20.42
CA THR A 692 -27.31 -41.02 -21.25
C THR A 692 -28.02 -41.11 -22.61
N LYS A 693 -27.29 -40.79 -23.69
CA LYS A 693 -27.77 -40.97 -25.05
C LYS A 693 -27.90 -42.48 -25.32
N LYS A 694 -29.13 -42.99 -25.46
CA LYS A 694 -29.39 -44.31 -26.04
C LYS A 694 -28.82 -44.33 -27.47
N ALA A 695 -27.80 -45.15 -27.71
CA ALA A 695 -27.36 -45.47 -29.05
C ALA A 695 -28.44 -46.32 -29.73
N ARG A 696 -28.87 -45.93 -30.93
CA ARG A 696 -29.60 -46.82 -31.85
C ARG A 696 -28.60 -47.82 -32.42
N VAL A 697 -28.80 -49.10 -32.16
CA VAL A 697 -28.15 -50.17 -32.92
C VAL A 697 -28.99 -50.39 -34.18
N ASN A 698 -28.37 -50.18 -35.34
CA ASN A 698 -28.81 -50.80 -36.58
C ASN A 698 -27.95 -52.06 -36.78
N ASN A 699 -28.57 -53.18 -37.14
CA ASN A 699 -28.22 -53.98 -38.34
C ASN A 699 -29.02 -55.29 -38.38
N ALA A 700 -29.33 -55.72 -39.62
CA ALA A 700 -30.03 -56.94 -40.03
C ALA A 700 -31.50 -57.05 -39.56
#